data_AF-A0A1H6Y7D8-F1
#
_entry.id   AF-A0A1H6Y7D8-F1
#
_cell.length_a   1.000
_cell.length_b   1.000
_cell.length_c   1.000
_cell.angle_alpha   90.00
_cell.angle_beta   90.00
_cell.angle_gamma   90.00
#
_symmetry.space_group_name_H-M   'P 1'
#
loop_
_entity.id
_entity.type
_entity.pdbx_description
1 polymer ?
#
loop_
_entity_poly.entity_id
_entity_poly.type
_entity_poly.pdbx_seq_one_letter_code
_entity_poly.pdbx_strand_id
1 'polypeptide(L)'
;MKPRILDRGAGLALSLVVAGSMCLAFPDLALAQNPQAAPRTTQAGTGQRIAIVIGNQDYYDATDLGNARKDAEDIAAMLRDFRFKVFDGYDLEKREFEELLRTAVLNIPEGADVVFYYAGHGIQIGRRNYLLPVDAKFESIYDLPLETMTLDRVIDTLAARGSAHVAILDSCRDNPFANIRLAADLDANLFETRSGFDVFRTPLNSLIAYSTSPGATALDGDVGGNSPYTAAVLAAARSAPAENIQQLFPLIREKVHSATGGQQVPWESSTLVRPFFLTTAAEEEPVDRGVELVSTSISIVDRFDRTVPLDDAIEAELGLDIQTANLIEAPRNGLINLNGAEGAVSFVPEIDDIRAQEVQSTTVTDSFTLQVASAQGEARRVDVSVELNMDACDLEAGDALDLNGVGVFRLPNELNIRSGMAACEAAVRQNPENARFRYQLGRLQQSNRQYEDAYANFQAAAEAGHIRAKYALAVLLDTPRLDRAVIDVPLDRNRARALLDEAIAEQDPFAMHKLGKEMMRNGETEAERKRGFELLERSVELGHTYSMNELGFYFLTKDSDHYIPERGMRYLRASQLREDIYGYNNLAFVALNGLDGNPPDAQKARQLYQIAADGGHPVAPANIARMILRGQLGEKDFTEALSLYDMSLERGDGWGGTNGAVIILNGNVPGRGPADAALRAAKAVHLANEKAAATARERLDSLDRDALDRALQMALNELGQSITVDGQVGPATVRALETASAEYGVPLAFGSDTDPLQRLIQATRIYWAKNPVRFDLF
;
A
#
# COMPACT_ATOMS: atom_id res chain seq x y z
N MET A 1 63.10 12.72 -26.21
CA MET A 1 63.64 12.07 -27.44
C MET A 1 62.48 11.67 -28.37
N LYS A 2 62.76 11.40 -29.64
CA LYS A 2 61.85 10.98 -30.74
C LYS A 2 62.68 10.14 -31.75
N PRO A 3 62.13 9.54 -32.84
CA PRO A 3 60.74 9.48 -33.32
C PRO A 3 60.19 8.05 -33.12
N ARG A 4 59.52 7.25 -34.00
CA ARG A 4 59.04 7.24 -35.42
C ARG A 4 57.95 6.11 -35.50
N ILE A 5 57.12 5.87 -36.51
CA ILE A 5 56.96 6.35 -37.90
C ILE A 5 55.49 6.16 -38.38
N LEU A 6 54.89 7.18 -39.04
CA LEU A 6 53.80 7.19 -40.08
C LEU A 6 52.48 6.39 -39.86
N ASP A 7 51.26 6.95 -40.02
CA ASP A 7 50.57 7.57 -41.20
C ASP A 7 50.10 6.53 -42.27
N ARG A 8 48.99 6.64 -43.03
CA ARG A 8 47.82 7.57 -43.22
C ARG A 8 46.74 6.82 -44.07
N GLY A 9 45.51 7.28 -44.36
CA GLY A 9 44.78 8.53 -44.08
C GLY A 9 43.44 8.61 -44.86
N ALA A 10 42.69 9.73 -44.75
CA ALA A 10 41.43 10.04 -45.48
C ALA A 10 41.62 10.17 -47.02
N GLY A 11 40.60 10.26 -47.90
CA GLY A 11 39.12 10.38 -47.81
C GLY A 11 38.48 10.14 -49.21
N LEU A 12 37.44 10.82 -49.73
CA LEU A 12 36.59 11.92 -49.22
C LEU A 12 35.34 12.17 -50.13
N ALA A 13 34.12 12.22 -49.56
CA ALA A 13 32.88 12.92 -49.99
C ALA A 13 32.17 12.74 -51.39
N LEU A 14 30.81 12.84 -51.32
CA LEU A 14 29.84 13.49 -52.24
C LEU A 14 29.09 12.73 -53.38
N SER A 15 27.79 13.06 -53.49
CA SER A 15 26.93 13.20 -54.70
C SER A 15 26.17 12.02 -55.36
N LEU A 16 24.85 12.02 -55.12
CA LEU A 16 23.71 12.10 -56.09
C LEU A 16 23.32 10.97 -57.10
N VAL A 17 21.99 10.90 -57.32
CA VAL A 17 21.25 10.49 -58.55
C VAL A 17 21.04 8.99 -58.87
N VAL A 18 19.89 8.47 -58.40
CA VAL A 18 18.69 8.02 -59.16
C VAL A 18 18.81 7.08 -60.39
N ALA A 19 17.86 6.13 -60.42
CA ALA A 19 17.36 5.28 -61.53
C ALA A 19 18.12 3.98 -61.87
N GLY A 20 17.34 2.91 -62.06
CA GLY A 20 17.83 1.55 -62.34
C GLY A 20 16.72 0.48 -62.28
N SER A 21 15.65 0.65 -63.06
CA SER A 21 14.53 -0.31 -63.09
C SER A 21 14.96 -1.68 -63.64
N MET A 22 14.52 -2.77 -63.01
CA MET A 22 14.64 -4.12 -63.58
C MET A 22 13.39 -4.95 -63.30
N CYS A 23 12.51 -5.04 -64.29
CA CYS A 23 11.34 -5.91 -64.24
C CYS A 23 11.74 -7.37 -64.49
N LEU A 24 11.16 -8.28 -63.71
CA LEU A 24 10.95 -9.67 -64.10
C LEU A 24 9.46 -9.99 -63.91
N ALA A 25 8.91 -10.83 -64.80
CA ALA A 25 7.48 -11.02 -64.97
C ALA A 25 7.03 -12.44 -64.55
N PHE A 26 5.79 -12.78 -64.94
CA PHE A 26 5.03 -14.04 -64.74
C PHE A 26 4.13 -14.07 -63.48
N PRO A 27 2.95 -14.72 -63.57
CA PRO A 27 1.94 -14.52 -64.62
C PRO A 27 0.51 -14.34 -64.04
N ASP A 28 -0.49 -14.08 -64.89
CA ASP A 28 -1.88 -13.87 -64.47
C ASP A 28 -2.51 -15.05 -63.70
N LEU A 29 -3.26 -14.71 -62.65
CA LEU A 29 -4.24 -15.58 -61.99
C LEU A 29 -5.51 -14.78 -61.68
N ALA A 30 -6.67 -15.44 -61.82
CA ALA A 30 -7.94 -14.76 -62.08
C ALA A 30 -8.47 -13.86 -60.94
N LEU A 31 -9.11 -12.76 -61.34
CA LEU A 31 -9.85 -11.86 -60.45
C LEU A 31 -11.10 -12.55 -59.86
N ALA A 32 -10.97 -13.10 -58.65
CA ALA A 32 -12.13 -13.39 -57.80
C ALA A 32 -12.62 -12.11 -57.13
N GLN A 33 -13.89 -11.75 -57.34
CA GLN A 33 -14.51 -10.61 -56.65
C GLN A 33 -14.86 -11.00 -55.21
N ASN A 34 -13.99 -10.65 -54.26
CA ASN A 34 -14.38 -10.70 -52.84
C ASN A 34 -15.54 -9.71 -52.61
N PRO A 35 -16.63 -10.13 -51.95
CA PRO A 35 -17.64 -9.18 -51.48
C PRO A 35 -17.01 -8.21 -50.49
N GLN A 36 -17.49 -6.98 -50.45
CA GLN A 36 -17.02 -5.99 -49.49
C GLN A 36 -17.31 -6.48 -48.08
N ALA A 37 -16.26 -6.85 -47.34
CA ALA A 37 -16.35 -6.94 -45.90
C ALA A 37 -16.69 -5.53 -45.39
N ALA A 38 -17.90 -5.37 -44.84
CA ALA A 38 -18.25 -4.17 -44.10
C ALA A 38 -17.18 -3.97 -42.99
N PRO A 39 -16.77 -2.73 -42.70
CA PRO A 39 -15.82 -2.49 -41.63
C PRO A 39 -16.43 -3.05 -40.34
N ARG A 40 -15.79 -4.08 -39.77
CA ARG A 40 -16.13 -4.54 -38.43
C ARG A 40 -15.85 -3.37 -37.51
N THR A 41 -16.90 -2.70 -37.06
CA THR A 41 -16.84 -1.76 -35.94
C THR A 41 -16.30 -2.54 -34.76
N THR A 42 -15.03 -2.31 -34.43
CA THR A 42 -14.46 -2.72 -33.15
C THR A 42 -15.28 -2.04 -32.08
N GLN A 43 -16.16 -2.78 -31.42
CA GLN A 43 -16.90 -2.26 -30.27
C GLN A 43 -15.88 -1.69 -29.28
N ALA A 44 -16.16 -0.49 -28.77
CA ALA A 44 -15.50 -0.05 -27.55
C ALA A 44 -15.81 -1.09 -26.47
N GLY A 45 -14.79 -1.55 -25.75
CA GLY A 45 -14.99 -2.56 -24.72
C GLY A 45 -15.99 -2.07 -23.69
N THR A 46 -16.83 -2.98 -23.18
CA THR A 46 -17.82 -2.71 -22.12
C THR A 46 -17.16 -2.56 -20.75
N GLY A 47 -16.02 -1.85 -20.69
CA GLY A 47 -15.24 -1.62 -19.49
C GLY A 47 -16.06 -0.86 -18.45
N GLN A 48 -15.94 -1.29 -17.20
CA GLN A 48 -16.58 -0.60 -16.08
C GLN A 48 -16.04 0.83 -15.97
N ARG A 49 -16.92 1.76 -15.64
CA ARG A 49 -16.67 3.20 -15.71
C ARG A 49 -16.69 3.82 -14.31
N ILE A 50 -15.54 4.32 -13.87
CA ILE A 50 -15.33 4.89 -12.54
C ILE A 50 -15.06 6.39 -12.65
N ALA A 51 -15.67 7.19 -11.79
CA ALA A 51 -15.32 8.59 -11.64
C ALA A 51 -14.97 8.93 -10.20
N ILE A 52 -14.00 9.81 -10.02
CA ILE A 52 -13.63 10.44 -8.75
C ILE A 52 -13.86 11.94 -8.93
N VAL A 53 -14.67 12.57 -8.08
CA VAL A 53 -15.14 13.95 -8.29
C VAL A 53 -15.03 14.73 -6.97
N ILE A 54 -14.11 15.69 -6.92
CA ILE A 54 -13.79 16.44 -5.70
C ILE A 54 -14.06 17.94 -5.90
N GLY A 55 -14.75 18.56 -4.95
CA GLY A 55 -15.03 20.00 -4.93
C GLY A 55 -14.70 20.61 -3.59
N ASN A 56 -13.54 21.25 -3.48
CA ASN A 56 -13.12 21.94 -2.25
C ASN A 56 -13.36 23.45 -2.41
N GLN A 57 -14.12 24.04 -1.50
CA GLN A 57 -14.61 25.41 -1.60
C GLN A 57 -14.36 26.25 -0.34
N ASP A 58 -14.65 25.70 0.85
CA ASP A 58 -14.63 26.44 2.12
C ASP A 58 -13.30 26.16 2.86
N TYR A 59 -12.33 27.08 2.81
CA TYR A 59 -10.93 26.84 3.22
C TYR A 59 -10.56 27.46 4.58
N TYR A 60 -9.71 26.79 5.37
CA TYR A 60 -9.39 27.23 6.74
C TYR A 60 -8.34 28.34 6.79
N ASP A 61 -7.28 28.24 5.99
CA ASP A 61 -6.14 29.16 5.94
C ASP A 61 -5.93 29.80 4.53
N ALA A 62 -6.88 29.61 3.60
CA ALA A 62 -6.90 30.20 2.25
C ALA A 62 -8.23 30.92 1.98
N THR A 63 -8.35 31.61 0.83
CA THR A 63 -9.59 32.29 0.43
C THR A 63 -10.62 31.28 -0.07
N ASP A 64 -11.86 31.35 0.42
CA ASP A 64 -12.97 30.53 -0.07
C ASP A 64 -13.27 30.74 -1.57
N LEU A 65 -13.84 29.72 -2.22
CA LEU A 65 -14.35 29.79 -3.59
C LEU A 65 -15.88 29.93 -3.60
N GLY A 66 -16.45 30.32 -4.75
CA GLY A 66 -17.89 30.64 -4.86
C GLY A 66 -18.73 29.63 -5.66
N ASN A 67 -18.12 28.53 -6.08
CA ASN A 67 -18.56 27.69 -7.20
C ASN A 67 -18.08 26.23 -7.11
N ALA A 68 -16.85 25.99 -6.64
CA ALA A 68 -16.13 24.72 -6.79
C ALA A 68 -16.87 23.49 -6.26
N ARG A 69 -17.62 23.63 -5.15
CA ARG A 69 -18.47 22.57 -4.63
C ARG A 69 -19.61 22.24 -5.62
N LYS A 70 -20.33 23.26 -6.08
CA LYS A 70 -21.44 23.10 -7.03
C LYS A 70 -20.98 22.56 -8.38
N ASP A 71 -19.81 23.00 -8.84
CA ASP A 71 -19.19 22.50 -10.07
C ASP A 71 -18.91 20.99 -9.99
N ALA A 72 -18.39 20.51 -8.86
CA ALA A 72 -18.25 19.08 -8.58
C ALA A 72 -19.60 18.35 -8.45
N GLU A 73 -20.59 18.91 -7.75
CA GLU A 73 -21.94 18.32 -7.60
C GLU A 73 -22.63 18.12 -8.97
N ASP A 74 -22.59 19.12 -9.86
CA ASP A 74 -23.18 19.04 -11.22
C ASP A 74 -22.43 18.04 -12.13
N ILE A 75 -21.10 17.95 -12.02
CA ILE A 75 -20.27 16.99 -12.78
C ILE A 75 -20.51 15.55 -12.27
N ALA A 76 -20.58 15.35 -10.96
CA ALA A 76 -20.91 14.06 -10.35
C ALA A 76 -22.29 13.57 -10.80
N ALA A 77 -23.29 14.46 -10.84
CA ALA A 77 -24.61 14.15 -11.40
C ALA A 77 -24.55 13.74 -12.87
N MET A 78 -23.87 14.51 -13.74
CA MET A 78 -23.73 14.17 -15.17
C MET A 78 -23.03 12.81 -15.39
N LEU A 79 -22.00 12.50 -14.60
CA LEU A 79 -21.29 11.22 -14.73
C LEU A 79 -22.15 10.05 -14.24
N ARG A 80 -22.99 10.23 -13.21
CA ARG A 80 -24.03 9.26 -12.80
C ARG A 80 -25.07 9.04 -13.91
N ASP A 81 -25.57 10.11 -14.54
CA ASP A 81 -26.48 10.02 -15.69
C ASP A 81 -25.87 9.21 -16.84
N PHE A 82 -24.57 9.39 -17.09
CA PHE A 82 -23.81 8.62 -18.08
C PHE A 82 -23.36 7.22 -17.58
N ARG A 83 -23.90 6.72 -16.46
CA ARG A 83 -23.64 5.37 -15.89
C ARG A 83 -22.19 5.14 -15.43
N PHE A 84 -21.49 6.15 -14.92
CA PHE A 84 -20.30 5.95 -14.07
C PHE A 84 -20.70 5.61 -12.62
N LYS A 85 -19.93 4.74 -11.95
CA LYS A 85 -19.88 4.73 -10.47
C LYS A 85 -19.03 5.92 -10.04
N VAL A 86 -19.62 6.84 -9.30
CA VAL A 86 -18.98 8.10 -8.89
C VAL A 86 -18.67 8.07 -7.39
N PHE A 87 -17.39 8.20 -7.07
CA PHE A 87 -16.85 8.46 -5.73
C PHE A 87 -16.62 9.96 -5.59
N ASP A 88 -17.51 10.66 -4.90
CA ASP A 88 -17.46 12.12 -4.73
C ASP A 88 -17.29 12.57 -3.29
N GLY A 89 -16.68 13.75 -3.13
CA GLY A 89 -16.40 14.35 -1.83
C GLY A 89 -16.21 15.85 -1.94
N TYR A 90 -16.60 16.56 -0.89
CA TYR A 90 -16.74 18.01 -0.89
C TYR A 90 -16.12 18.58 0.36
N ASP A 91 -15.36 19.67 0.22
CA ASP A 91 -14.70 20.39 1.32
C ASP A 91 -13.82 19.47 2.19
N LEU A 92 -13.05 18.59 1.54
CA LEU A 92 -12.33 17.49 2.18
C LEU A 92 -11.09 17.94 2.94
N GLU A 93 -10.94 17.49 4.19
CA GLU A 93 -9.65 17.53 4.91
C GLU A 93 -8.61 16.60 4.25
N LYS A 94 -7.33 16.83 4.53
CA LYS A 94 -6.19 16.10 3.96
C LYS A 94 -6.29 14.59 4.16
N ARG A 95 -6.80 14.15 5.31
CA ARG A 95 -7.07 12.75 5.63
C ARG A 95 -8.21 12.17 4.79
N GLU A 96 -9.28 12.94 4.59
CA GLU A 96 -10.49 12.51 3.89
C GLU A 96 -10.26 12.42 2.37
N PHE A 97 -9.43 13.30 1.82
CA PHE A 97 -8.94 13.22 0.44
C PHE A 97 -8.10 11.93 0.23
N GLU A 98 -7.18 11.60 1.16
CA GLU A 98 -6.43 10.33 1.11
C GLU A 98 -7.36 9.11 1.21
N GLU A 99 -8.35 9.15 2.09
CA GLU A 99 -9.32 8.06 2.28
C GLU A 99 -10.24 7.86 1.07
N LEU A 100 -10.79 8.93 0.48
CA LEU A 100 -11.63 8.86 -0.73
C LEU A 100 -10.85 8.28 -1.92
N LEU A 101 -9.61 8.72 -2.14
CA LEU A 101 -8.75 8.18 -3.19
C LEU A 101 -8.42 6.70 -2.96
N ARG A 102 -8.08 6.32 -1.72
CA ARG A 102 -7.79 4.93 -1.33
C ARG A 102 -8.98 4.02 -1.60
N THR A 103 -10.18 4.40 -1.13
CA THR A 103 -11.42 3.66 -1.38
C THR A 103 -11.71 3.55 -2.88
N ALA A 104 -11.62 4.65 -3.64
CA ALA A 104 -11.83 4.60 -5.09
C ALA A 104 -10.82 3.66 -5.79
N VAL A 105 -9.53 3.69 -5.45
CA VAL A 105 -8.48 2.86 -6.07
C VAL A 105 -8.61 1.37 -5.74
N LEU A 106 -9.12 1.02 -4.56
CA LEU A 106 -9.48 -0.36 -4.23
C LEU A 106 -10.70 -0.85 -5.01
N ASN A 107 -11.57 0.07 -5.44
CA ASN A 107 -12.79 -0.19 -6.21
C ASN A 107 -12.65 0.07 -7.72
N ILE A 108 -11.48 0.48 -8.23
CA ILE A 108 -11.22 0.54 -9.67
C ILE A 108 -10.94 -0.87 -10.20
N PRO A 109 -11.80 -1.40 -11.11
CA PRO A 109 -11.56 -2.68 -11.77
C PRO A 109 -10.37 -2.61 -12.71
N GLU A 110 -9.70 -3.74 -12.93
CA GLU A 110 -8.63 -3.82 -13.92
C GLU A 110 -9.16 -3.53 -15.33
N GLY A 111 -8.52 -2.59 -16.01
CA GLY A 111 -8.90 -2.16 -17.35
C GLY A 111 -10.08 -1.18 -17.41
N ALA A 112 -10.56 -0.64 -16.30
CA ALA A 112 -11.66 0.34 -16.26
C ALA A 112 -11.36 1.66 -17.02
N ASP A 113 -12.42 2.34 -17.45
CA ASP A 113 -12.36 3.73 -17.95
C ASP A 113 -12.55 4.69 -16.75
N VAL A 114 -11.55 5.51 -16.47
CA VAL A 114 -11.48 6.33 -15.24
C VAL A 114 -11.56 7.82 -15.54
N VAL A 115 -12.45 8.54 -14.86
CA VAL A 115 -12.47 10.02 -14.82
C VAL A 115 -12.03 10.51 -13.45
N PHE A 116 -11.12 11.49 -13.41
CA PHE A 116 -10.82 12.29 -12.22
C PHE A 116 -11.26 13.73 -12.50
N TYR A 117 -12.05 14.30 -11.60
CA TYR A 117 -12.43 15.70 -11.63
C TYR A 117 -12.06 16.35 -10.31
N TYR A 118 -11.46 17.53 -10.38
CA TYR A 118 -11.15 18.36 -9.21
C TYR A 118 -11.50 19.82 -9.50
N ALA A 119 -12.35 20.39 -8.65
CA ALA A 119 -12.53 21.83 -8.50
C ALA A 119 -12.03 22.28 -7.13
N GLY A 120 -11.32 23.40 -7.08
CA GLY A 120 -10.71 23.92 -5.86
C GLY A 120 -9.41 24.68 -6.13
N HIS A 121 -8.70 25.08 -5.08
CA HIS A 121 -7.37 25.70 -5.24
C HIS A 121 -6.33 24.68 -5.72
N GLY A 122 -5.43 25.15 -6.59
CA GLY A 122 -4.28 24.39 -7.05
C GLY A 122 -3.02 25.25 -7.06
N ILE A 123 -1.88 24.65 -6.73
CA ILE A 123 -0.57 25.32 -6.74
C ILE A 123 0.33 24.61 -7.75
N GLN A 124 0.99 25.36 -8.63
CA GLN A 124 2.10 24.83 -9.44
C GLN A 124 3.45 25.24 -8.83
N ILE A 125 4.32 24.27 -8.52
CA ILE A 125 5.74 24.54 -8.26
C ILE A 125 6.60 23.81 -9.30
N GLY A 126 7.35 24.60 -10.07
CA GLY A 126 8.18 24.11 -11.17
C GLY A 126 7.34 23.38 -12.21
N ARG A 127 7.35 22.04 -12.15
CA ARG A 127 6.60 21.15 -13.06
C ARG A 127 5.45 20.39 -12.40
N ARG A 128 5.38 20.34 -11.07
CA ARG A 128 4.36 19.59 -10.32
C ARG A 128 3.14 20.46 -10.03
N ASN A 129 1.96 19.85 -10.08
CA ASN A 129 0.72 20.47 -9.61
C ASN A 129 0.30 19.84 -8.28
N TYR A 130 -0.12 20.66 -7.34
CA TYR A 130 -0.58 20.29 -6.01
C TYR A 130 -2.05 20.69 -5.87
N LEU A 131 -2.88 19.76 -5.41
CA LEU A 131 -4.32 19.92 -5.15
C LEU A 131 -4.50 20.09 -3.64
N LEU A 132 -5.34 21.04 -3.22
CA LEU A 132 -5.39 21.54 -1.85
C LEU A 132 -6.65 21.06 -1.10
N PRO A 133 -6.50 20.18 -0.09
CA PRO A 133 -7.46 20.01 1.00
C PRO A 133 -7.87 21.33 1.68
N VAL A 134 -9.03 21.37 2.34
CA VAL A 134 -9.51 22.61 3.00
C VAL A 134 -8.70 23.03 4.22
N ASP A 135 -8.08 22.06 4.90
CA ASP A 135 -7.18 22.22 6.04
C ASP A 135 -5.71 22.49 5.63
N ALA A 136 -5.43 22.65 4.33
CA ALA A 136 -4.08 22.80 3.80
C ALA A 136 -3.37 24.07 4.32
N LYS A 137 -2.56 23.94 5.38
CA LYS A 137 -1.89 25.06 6.04
C LYS A 137 -0.38 25.01 5.90
N PHE A 138 0.16 25.95 5.12
CA PHE A 138 1.61 26.13 4.94
C PHE A 138 2.15 27.18 5.92
N GLU A 139 3.09 26.79 6.78
CA GLU A 139 3.92 27.72 7.56
C GLU A 139 5.31 27.89 6.91
N SER A 140 5.71 26.88 6.14
CA SER A 140 6.89 26.84 5.29
C SER A 140 6.58 26.17 3.94
N ILE A 141 7.50 26.33 2.98
CA ILE A 141 7.47 25.61 1.70
C ILE A 141 7.71 24.09 1.87
N TYR A 142 8.21 23.64 3.02
CA TYR A 142 8.41 22.21 3.34
C TYR A 142 7.13 21.48 3.77
N ASP A 143 6.08 22.20 4.13
CA ASP A 143 4.76 21.62 4.44
C ASP A 143 4.06 21.08 3.17
N LEU A 144 4.36 21.64 1.99
CA LEU A 144 3.65 21.37 0.74
C LEU A 144 3.47 19.88 0.39
N PRO A 145 4.48 18.99 0.50
CA PRO A 145 4.32 17.58 0.14
C PRO A 145 3.42 16.77 1.10
N LEU A 146 3.07 17.34 2.26
CA LEU A 146 2.25 16.74 3.31
C LEU A 146 0.83 17.29 3.33
N GLU A 147 0.66 18.61 3.30
CA GLU A 147 -0.65 19.27 3.41
C GLU A 147 -1.42 19.29 2.07
N THR A 148 -0.96 18.55 1.05
CA THR A 148 -1.59 18.47 -0.28
C THR A 148 -1.61 17.06 -0.85
N MET A 149 -2.35 16.90 -1.95
CA MET A 149 -2.15 15.80 -2.91
C MET A 149 -1.37 16.35 -4.12
N THR A 150 -0.52 15.56 -4.78
CA THR A 150 0.01 15.97 -6.11
C THR A 150 -0.80 15.31 -7.20
N LEU A 151 -1.02 16.05 -8.29
CA LEU A 151 -1.70 15.52 -9.47
C LEU A 151 -0.95 14.30 -10.02
N ASP A 152 0.38 14.40 -10.16
CA ASP A 152 1.25 13.35 -10.69
C ASP A 152 0.99 12.00 -9.99
N ARG A 153 0.84 12.00 -8.66
CA ARG A 153 0.54 10.83 -7.83
C ARG A 153 -0.84 10.25 -8.13
N VAL A 154 -1.87 11.11 -8.16
CA VAL A 154 -3.24 10.71 -8.50
C VAL A 154 -3.27 10.05 -9.89
N ILE A 155 -2.65 10.66 -10.88
CA ILE A 155 -2.57 10.11 -12.24
C ILE A 155 -1.86 8.76 -12.26
N ASP A 156 -0.69 8.63 -11.63
CA ASP A 156 0.07 7.37 -11.59
C ASP A 156 -0.71 6.24 -10.88
N THR A 157 -1.44 6.55 -9.80
CA THR A 157 -2.26 5.54 -9.08
C THR A 157 -3.49 5.10 -9.89
N LEU A 158 -4.17 6.01 -10.57
CA LEU A 158 -5.30 5.66 -11.46
C LEU A 158 -4.81 4.93 -12.74
N ALA A 159 -3.61 5.26 -13.21
CA ALA A 159 -2.96 4.64 -14.36
C ALA A 159 -2.51 3.19 -14.11
N ALA A 160 -2.28 2.81 -12.85
CA ALA A 160 -1.88 1.45 -12.49
C ALA A 160 -3.01 0.41 -12.60
N ARG A 161 -4.28 0.83 -12.68
CA ARG A 161 -5.43 -0.10 -12.72
C ARG A 161 -6.39 0.10 -13.90
N GLY A 162 -6.66 1.34 -14.32
CA GLY A 162 -7.52 1.60 -15.49
C GLY A 162 -6.87 1.19 -16.81
N SER A 163 -7.64 1.18 -17.92
CA SER A 163 -7.07 1.10 -19.28
C SER A 163 -7.12 2.41 -20.07
N ALA A 164 -7.83 3.42 -19.57
CA ALA A 164 -7.65 4.83 -19.92
C ALA A 164 -8.15 5.75 -18.80
N HIS A 165 -7.62 6.97 -18.77
CA HIS A 165 -7.73 7.89 -17.64
C HIS A 165 -7.90 9.32 -18.14
N VAL A 166 -8.90 10.03 -17.64
CA VAL A 166 -9.18 11.44 -17.99
C VAL A 166 -9.20 12.26 -16.71
N ALA A 167 -8.25 13.17 -16.54
CA ALA A 167 -8.30 14.19 -15.50
C ALA A 167 -8.81 15.53 -16.06
N ILE A 168 -9.80 16.12 -15.40
CA ILE A 168 -10.35 17.45 -15.68
C ILE A 168 -10.18 18.31 -14.43
N LEU A 169 -9.42 19.40 -14.55
CA LEU A 169 -9.00 20.22 -13.43
C LEU A 169 -9.56 21.64 -13.58
N ASP A 170 -10.57 21.95 -12.77
CA ASP A 170 -11.14 23.29 -12.65
C ASP A 170 -10.55 24.02 -11.45
N SER A 171 -9.24 24.26 -11.55
CA SER A 171 -8.43 24.84 -10.48
C SER A 171 -7.52 25.92 -11.03
N CYS A 172 -7.43 27.04 -10.32
CA CYS A 172 -6.32 27.98 -10.49
C CYS A 172 -4.97 27.27 -10.27
N ARG A 173 -3.89 27.83 -10.84
CA ARG A 173 -2.51 27.32 -10.70
C ARG A 173 -1.59 28.31 -9.99
N ASP A 174 -2.13 29.48 -9.65
CA ASP A 174 -1.50 30.54 -8.88
C ASP A 174 -1.61 30.24 -7.37
N ASN A 175 -0.64 30.72 -6.58
CA ASN A 175 -0.62 30.49 -5.14
C ASN A 175 -1.65 31.38 -4.40
N PRO A 176 -2.67 30.83 -3.70
CA PRO A 176 -3.59 31.63 -2.91
C PRO A 176 -2.97 32.17 -1.61
N PHE A 177 -1.86 31.60 -1.13
CA PHE A 177 -1.19 32.00 0.12
C PHE A 177 -0.30 33.23 -0.07
N ALA A 178 -0.91 34.41 0.03
CA ALA A 178 -0.28 35.72 -0.23
C ALA A 178 1.04 36.00 0.53
N ASN A 179 1.28 35.32 1.66
CA ASN A 179 2.47 35.50 2.49
C ASN A 179 3.67 34.66 2.07
N ILE A 180 3.51 33.65 1.19
CA ILE A 180 4.55 32.65 0.91
C ILE A 180 5.05 32.79 -0.52
N ARG A 181 6.36 33.03 -0.69
CA ARG A 181 6.97 33.16 -2.02
C ARG A 181 7.52 31.83 -2.49
N LEU A 182 6.59 30.91 -2.77
CA LEU A 182 6.84 29.53 -3.20
C LEU A 182 7.79 29.34 -4.41
N ALA A 183 8.10 30.41 -5.16
CA ALA A 183 9.07 30.42 -6.25
C ALA A 183 10.43 31.10 -5.92
N ALA A 184 10.52 31.83 -4.81
CA ALA A 184 11.74 32.51 -4.36
C ALA A 184 12.43 31.76 -3.21
N ASP A 185 11.64 31.09 -2.36
CA ASP A 185 12.11 30.33 -1.20
C ASP A 185 12.48 28.87 -1.56
N LEU A 186 12.69 28.60 -2.85
CA LEU A 186 13.11 27.30 -3.41
C LEU A 186 14.61 27.05 -3.16
N ASP A 187 14.95 26.72 -1.92
CA ASP A 187 16.26 26.17 -1.60
C ASP A 187 16.43 24.76 -2.20
N ALA A 188 17.68 24.34 -2.45
CA ALA A 188 18.00 23.09 -3.14
C ALA A 188 17.42 21.85 -2.43
N ASN A 189 17.29 21.92 -1.10
CA ASN A 189 16.92 20.82 -0.22
C ASN A 189 15.42 20.45 -0.28
N LEU A 190 14.57 21.28 -0.89
CA LEU A 190 13.14 20.97 -1.07
C LEU A 190 12.88 19.84 -2.07
N PHE A 191 13.74 19.77 -3.09
CA PHE A 191 13.60 18.87 -4.22
C PHE A 191 15.00 18.40 -4.65
N GLU A 192 15.82 17.91 -3.71
CA GLU A 192 17.19 17.43 -4.01
C GLU A 192 17.16 16.57 -5.29
N THR A 193 18.00 16.94 -6.26
CA THR A 193 17.48 17.03 -7.63
C THR A 193 17.04 15.69 -8.24
N ARG A 194 15.91 15.68 -8.98
CA ARG A 194 15.77 14.72 -10.08
C ARG A 194 16.79 15.12 -11.14
N SER A 195 17.92 14.42 -11.17
CA SER A 195 19.04 14.74 -12.05
C SER A 195 18.71 14.43 -13.52
N GLY A 196 18.24 15.43 -14.25
CA GLY A 196 18.03 15.36 -15.71
C GLY A 196 16.75 16.02 -16.20
N PHE A 197 16.50 15.90 -17.50
CA PHE A 197 15.27 16.38 -18.16
C PHE A 197 14.10 15.42 -17.91
N ASP A 198 13.80 15.14 -16.63
CA ASP A 198 12.70 14.26 -16.26
C ASP A 198 11.36 15.00 -16.40
N VAL A 199 10.89 15.02 -17.64
CA VAL A 199 9.55 15.43 -18.02
C VAL A 199 8.56 14.53 -17.29
N PHE A 200 7.58 15.10 -16.57
CA PHE A 200 6.37 14.36 -16.18
C PHE A 200 5.81 13.66 -17.42
N ARG A 201 5.95 12.34 -17.47
CA ARG A 201 5.44 11.51 -18.55
C ARG A 201 4.07 11.05 -18.11
N THR A 202 3.04 11.73 -18.57
CA THR A 202 1.67 11.23 -18.46
C THR A 202 1.66 9.77 -18.91
N PRO A 203 1.15 8.82 -18.09
CA PRO A 203 1.08 7.41 -18.46
C PRO A 203 0.37 7.21 -19.81
N LEU A 204 0.60 6.08 -20.47
CA LEU A 204 -0.13 5.77 -21.71
C LEU A 204 -1.65 5.74 -21.44
N ASN A 205 -2.46 6.05 -22.45
CA ASN A 205 -3.91 6.18 -22.33
C ASN A 205 -4.43 7.22 -21.32
N SER A 206 -3.64 8.26 -21.02
CA SER A 206 -4.08 9.38 -20.19
C SER A 206 -4.49 10.60 -21.01
N LEU A 207 -5.40 11.41 -20.49
CA LEU A 207 -5.63 12.79 -20.89
C LEU A 207 -5.72 13.64 -19.61
N ILE A 208 -5.04 14.79 -19.59
CA ILE A 208 -5.18 15.79 -18.52
C ILE A 208 -5.59 17.11 -19.16
N ALA A 209 -6.73 17.65 -18.73
CA ALA A 209 -7.25 18.95 -19.14
C ALA A 209 -7.30 19.92 -17.94
N TYR A 210 -7.01 21.18 -18.24
CA TYR A 210 -6.95 22.29 -17.31
C TYR A 210 -7.92 23.37 -17.77
N SER A 211 -8.61 24.03 -16.84
CA SER A 211 -9.56 25.10 -17.12
C SER A 211 -8.95 26.33 -17.80
N THR A 212 -7.64 26.52 -17.68
CA THR A 212 -6.91 27.67 -18.22
C THR A 212 -5.51 27.29 -18.73
N SER A 213 -4.84 28.22 -19.40
CA SER A 213 -3.53 27.98 -20.01
C SER A 213 -2.38 28.08 -18.98
N PRO A 214 -1.20 27.46 -19.23
CA PRO A 214 -0.10 27.47 -18.26
C PRO A 214 0.40 28.89 -17.94
N GLY A 215 0.36 29.26 -16.65
CA GLY A 215 0.74 30.59 -16.18
C GLY A 215 -0.37 31.65 -16.30
N ALA A 216 -1.62 31.23 -16.51
CA ALA A 216 -2.81 32.06 -16.37
C ALA A 216 -3.70 31.55 -15.23
N THR A 217 -4.50 32.45 -14.67
CA THR A 217 -5.53 32.17 -13.67
C THR A 217 -6.80 31.62 -14.35
N ALA A 218 -7.67 30.94 -13.60
CA ALA A 218 -9.04 30.66 -14.04
C ALA A 218 -9.99 31.76 -13.53
N LEU A 219 -11.21 31.84 -14.07
CA LEU A 219 -12.25 32.75 -13.56
C LEU A 219 -13.36 31.94 -12.88
N ASP A 220 -13.78 32.38 -11.69
CA ASP A 220 -14.77 31.65 -10.89
C ASP A 220 -16.19 31.76 -11.47
N GLY A 221 -16.49 32.85 -12.20
CA GLY A 221 -17.80 33.13 -12.77
C GLY A 221 -18.75 33.87 -11.82
N ASP A 222 -20.04 33.58 -11.91
CA ASP A 222 -21.06 34.15 -11.02
C ASP A 222 -21.19 33.31 -9.73
N VAL A 223 -21.18 33.97 -8.57
CA VAL A 223 -21.24 33.30 -7.25
C VAL A 223 -22.51 32.46 -7.09
N GLY A 224 -22.37 31.19 -6.71
CA GLY A 224 -23.45 30.21 -6.63
C GLY A 224 -23.88 29.64 -7.98
N GLY A 225 -23.24 30.06 -9.08
CA GLY A 225 -23.28 29.40 -10.38
C GLY A 225 -22.18 28.35 -10.52
N ASN A 226 -21.98 27.92 -11.75
CA ASN A 226 -20.87 27.05 -12.16
C ASN A 226 -19.76 27.91 -12.77
N SER A 227 -18.50 27.47 -12.69
CA SER A 227 -17.40 28.12 -13.40
C SER A 227 -17.66 28.18 -14.91
N PRO A 228 -17.08 29.15 -15.65
CA PRO A 228 -17.15 29.18 -17.12
C PRO A 228 -16.62 27.89 -17.76
N TYR A 229 -15.65 27.22 -17.15
CA TYR A 229 -15.10 25.96 -17.65
C TYR A 229 -16.03 24.79 -17.40
N THR A 230 -16.51 24.60 -16.18
CA THR A 230 -17.40 23.47 -15.86
C THR A 230 -18.78 23.63 -16.52
N ALA A 231 -19.31 24.85 -16.61
CA ALA A 231 -20.48 25.14 -17.45
C ALA A 231 -20.24 24.77 -18.93
N ALA A 232 -19.03 25.01 -19.46
CA ALA A 232 -18.67 24.63 -20.83
C ALA A 232 -18.48 23.10 -21.00
N VAL A 233 -17.91 22.40 -20.02
CA VAL A 233 -17.79 20.92 -19.98
C VAL A 233 -19.18 20.29 -20.01
N LEU A 234 -20.06 20.66 -19.08
CA LEU A 234 -21.44 20.19 -18.99
C LEU A 234 -22.22 20.46 -20.28
N ALA A 235 -22.09 21.67 -20.85
CA ALA A 235 -22.77 22.04 -22.09
C ALA A 235 -22.22 21.30 -23.32
N ALA A 236 -20.91 21.07 -23.41
CA ALA A 236 -20.31 20.30 -24.51
C ALA A 236 -20.73 18.83 -24.46
N ALA A 237 -20.57 18.19 -23.29
CA ALA A 237 -20.93 16.80 -23.07
C ALA A 237 -22.43 16.53 -23.30
N ARG A 238 -23.33 17.42 -22.86
CA ARG A 238 -24.77 17.31 -23.15
C ARG A 238 -25.11 17.57 -24.62
N SER A 239 -24.31 18.35 -25.35
CA SER A 239 -24.55 18.63 -26.78
C SER A 239 -24.05 17.54 -27.74
N ALA A 240 -23.07 16.73 -27.32
CA ALA A 240 -22.46 15.67 -28.11
C ALA A 240 -22.03 14.48 -27.23
N PRO A 241 -22.95 13.80 -26.51
CA PRO A 241 -22.61 12.85 -25.45
C PRO A 241 -21.86 11.59 -25.93
N ALA A 242 -22.14 11.16 -27.17
CA ALA A 242 -21.51 9.99 -27.81
C ALA A 242 -20.25 10.33 -28.63
N GLU A 243 -19.73 11.55 -28.52
CA GLU A 243 -18.52 11.99 -29.22
C GLU A 243 -17.24 11.64 -28.42
N ASN A 244 -16.13 11.40 -29.11
CA ASN A 244 -14.84 11.15 -28.46
C ASN A 244 -14.42 12.41 -27.69
N ILE A 245 -14.00 12.25 -26.43
CA ILE A 245 -13.69 13.36 -25.53
C ILE A 245 -12.63 14.33 -26.10
N GLN A 246 -11.72 13.83 -26.95
CA GLN A 246 -10.74 14.65 -27.67
C GLN A 246 -11.36 15.69 -28.62
N GLN A 247 -12.58 15.44 -29.13
CA GLN A 247 -13.35 16.38 -29.95
C GLN A 247 -14.27 17.29 -29.12
N LEU A 248 -14.56 16.92 -27.85
CA LEU A 248 -15.27 17.80 -26.92
C LEU A 248 -14.40 18.99 -26.46
N PHE A 249 -13.09 18.81 -26.27
CA PHE A 249 -12.19 19.89 -25.81
C PHE A 249 -12.14 21.13 -26.73
N PRO A 250 -12.12 21.01 -28.08
CA PRO A 250 -12.35 22.13 -28.98
C PRO A 250 -13.64 22.93 -28.68
N LEU A 251 -14.76 22.24 -28.45
CA LEU A 251 -16.06 22.87 -28.13
C LEU A 251 -16.05 23.53 -26.75
N ILE A 252 -15.43 22.89 -25.76
CA ILE A 252 -15.24 23.44 -24.40
C ILE A 252 -14.40 24.73 -24.49
N ARG A 253 -13.28 24.69 -25.21
CA ARG A 253 -12.39 25.86 -25.38
C ARG A 253 -13.08 27.02 -26.07
N GLU A 254 -13.86 26.77 -27.13
CA GLU A 254 -14.66 27.81 -27.80
C GLU A 254 -15.68 28.46 -26.87
N LYS A 255 -16.41 27.64 -26.09
CA LYS A 255 -17.40 28.11 -25.10
C LYS A 255 -16.75 28.97 -24.02
N VAL A 256 -15.65 28.53 -23.40
CA VAL A 256 -14.94 29.29 -22.36
C VAL A 256 -14.35 30.59 -22.92
N HIS A 257 -13.69 30.53 -24.08
CA HIS A 257 -13.11 31.71 -24.71
C HIS A 257 -14.19 32.76 -25.01
N SER A 258 -15.37 32.32 -25.45
CA SER A 258 -16.51 33.19 -25.73
C SER A 258 -17.15 33.74 -24.44
N ALA A 259 -17.40 32.90 -23.43
CA ALA A 259 -18.01 33.30 -22.15
C ALA A 259 -17.13 34.27 -21.34
N THR A 260 -15.81 34.11 -21.41
CA THR A 260 -14.83 34.94 -20.67
C THR A 260 -14.32 36.14 -21.46
N GLY A 261 -14.91 36.45 -22.63
CA GLY A 261 -14.46 37.56 -23.48
C GLY A 261 -13.01 37.43 -23.96
N GLY A 262 -12.51 36.20 -24.05
CA GLY A 262 -11.14 35.84 -24.43
C GLY A 262 -10.11 35.80 -23.30
N GLN A 263 -10.51 36.02 -22.04
CA GLN A 263 -9.59 36.05 -20.90
C GLN A 263 -9.07 34.66 -20.49
N GLN A 264 -9.88 33.61 -20.65
CA GLN A 264 -9.54 32.24 -20.28
C GLN A 264 -9.53 31.33 -21.51
N VAL A 265 -8.55 30.42 -21.58
CA VAL A 265 -8.38 29.45 -22.68
C VAL A 265 -7.98 28.09 -22.11
N PRO A 266 -8.90 27.11 -22.06
CA PRO A 266 -8.61 25.75 -21.62
C PRO A 266 -7.50 25.06 -22.43
N TRP A 267 -6.74 24.21 -21.73
CA TRP A 267 -5.57 23.53 -22.26
C TRP A 267 -5.49 22.06 -21.83
N GLU A 268 -5.05 21.18 -22.72
CA GLU A 268 -5.00 19.74 -22.51
C GLU A 268 -3.66 19.10 -22.93
N SER A 269 -3.41 17.90 -22.42
CA SER A 269 -2.31 17.01 -22.81
C SER A 269 -2.83 15.58 -22.89
N SER A 270 -2.52 14.86 -23.97
CA SER A 270 -3.13 13.56 -24.29
C SER A 270 -2.10 12.54 -24.75
N THR A 271 -2.10 11.38 -24.12
CA THR A 271 -1.41 10.13 -24.48
C THR A 271 -2.41 8.99 -24.79
N LEU A 272 -3.71 9.29 -24.86
CA LEU A 272 -4.76 8.42 -25.42
C LEU A 272 -4.37 7.90 -26.81
N VAL A 273 -4.15 6.57 -26.92
CA VAL A 273 -4.01 5.88 -28.22
C VAL A 273 -5.29 5.16 -28.65
N ARG A 274 -6.31 5.10 -27.78
CA ARG A 274 -7.68 4.71 -28.11
C ARG A 274 -8.67 5.86 -27.83
N PRO A 275 -9.84 5.90 -28.49
CA PRO A 275 -10.92 6.81 -28.12
C PRO A 275 -11.38 6.60 -26.68
N PHE A 276 -11.92 7.67 -26.09
CA PHE A 276 -12.59 7.66 -24.79
C PHE A 276 -13.92 8.43 -24.94
N PHE A 277 -15.01 7.86 -24.45
CA PHE A 277 -16.35 8.41 -24.59
C PHE A 277 -16.97 8.62 -23.21
N LEU A 278 -17.67 9.75 -23.01
CA LEU A 278 -18.36 10.00 -21.74
C LEU A 278 -19.60 9.12 -21.59
N THR A 279 -20.40 8.95 -22.65
CA THR A 279 -21.44 7.92 -22.67
C THR A 279 -21.03 6.72 -23.53
N THR A 280 -21.42 5.53 -23.11
CA THR A 280 -21.58 4.38 -24.01
C THR A 280 -22.61 4.76 -25.07
N ALA A 281 -22.18 4.83 -26.34
CA ALA A 281 -23.08 5.12 -27.45
C ALA A 281 -24.30 4.18 -27.39
N ALA A 282 -25.49 4.77 -27.46
CA ALA A 282 -26.72 4.12 -27.01
C ALA A 282 -26.92 2.74 -27.64
N GLU A 283 -27.00 1.71 -26.80
CA GLU A 283 -27.92 0.60 -27.07
C GLU A 283 -29.29 1.24 -27.27
N GLU A 284 -29.97 0.92 -28.38
CA GLU A 284 -31.27 1.51 -28.70
C GLU A 284 -32.21 1.29 -27.51
N GLU A 285 -32.88 2.36 -27.03
CA GLU A 285 -33.89 2.21 -25.97
C GLU A 285 -34.81 1.05 -26.35
N PRO A 286 -35.00 0.03 -25.49
CA PRO A 286 -35.74 -1.17 -25.85
C PRO A 286 -37.17 -0.76 -26.16
N VAL A 287 -37.48 -0.64 -27.46
CA VAL A 287 -38.73 -0.08 -27.96
C VAL A 287 -39.88 -0.77 -27.24
N ASP A 288 -40.63 -0.01 -26.45
CA ASP A 288 -41.75 -0.55 -25.69
C ASP A 288 -42.81 -1.09 -26.66
N ARG A 289 -42.77 -2.40 -26.85
CA ARG A 289 -43.71 -3.15 -27.69
C ARG A 289 -44.94 -3.61 -26.91
N GLY A 290 -45.14 -3.12 -25.69
CA GLY A 290 -46.23 -3.53 -24.81
C GLY A 290 -46.16 -5.01 -24.42
N VAL A 291 -44.95 -5.58 -24.38
CA VAL A 291 -44.74 -6.97 -23.93
C VAL A 291 -44.66 -6.96 -22.42
N GLU A 292 -45.68 -7.51 -21.78
CA GLU A 292 -45.77 -7.68 -20.33
C GLU A 292 -44.71 -8.71 -19.88
N LEU A 293 -43.48 -8.23 -19.64
CA LEU A 293 -42.35 -9.04 -19.19
C LEU A 293 -42.72 -9.74 -17.87
N VAL A 294 -42.51 -11.05 -17.81
CA VAL A 294 -42.65 -11.81 -16.56
C VAL A 294 -41.61 -11.27 -15.58
N SER A 295 -42.09 -10.64 -14.50
CA SER A 295 -41.26 -10.23 -13.37
C SER A 295 -41.02 -11.42 -12.46
N THR A 296 -39.75 -11.69 -12.16
CA THR A 296 -39.31 -12.70 -11.20
C THR A 296 -38.36 -12.03 -10.21
N SER A 297 -38.52 -12.29 -8.92
CA SER A 297 -37.58 -11.84 -7.89
C SER A 297 -36.80 -13.03 -7.38
N ILE A 298 -35.47 -12.91 -7.31
CA ILE A 298 -34.56 -13.99 -6.85
C ILE A 298 -33.61 -13.45 -5.77
N SER A 299 -33.10 -14.36 -4.94
CA SER A 299 -32.17 -14.02 -3.86
C SER A 299 -30.96 -14.96 -3.90
N ILE A 300 -29.78 -14.40 -4.16
CA ILE A 300 -28.52 -15.13 -4.29
C ILE A 300 -27.70 -14.89 -3.02
N VAL A 301 -27.23 -15.97 -2.39
CA VAL A 301 -26.36 -15.93 -1.20
C VAL A 301 -25.01 -16.56 -1.58
N ASP A 302 -23.93 -15.80 -1.45
CA ASP A 302 -22.58 -16.24 -1.82
C ASP A 302 -21.50 -15.64 -0.89
N ARG A 303 -20.22 -15.87 -1.19
CA ARG A 303 -19.08 -15.27 -0.50
C ARG A 303 -18.84 -13.82 -0.97
N PHE A 304 -18.44 -12.96 -0.05
CA PHE A 304 -17.87 -11.65 -0.39
C PHE A 304 -16.51 -11.81 -1.08
N ASP A 305 -16.45 -11.39 -2.34
CA ASP A 305 -15.24 -11.41 -3.14
C ASP A 305 -15.20 -10.20 -4.08
N ARG A 306 -14.01 -9.89 -4.64
CA ARG A 306 -13.82 -8.68 -5.47
C ARG A 306 -14.68 -8.67 -6.73
N THR A 307 -14.99 -9.86 -7.26
CA THR A 307 -15.95 -10.09 -8.35
C THR A 307 -16.66 -11.39 -8.05
N VAL A 308 -17.99 -11.35 -8.00
CA VAL A 308 -18.87 -12.51 -7.77
C VAL A 308 -19.56 -12.84 -9.11
N PRO A 309 -19.30 -14.00 -9.74
CA PRO A 309 -20.07 -14.45 -10.90
C PRO A 309 -21.50 -14.79 -10.45
N LEU A 310 -22.50 -14.35 -11.22
CA LEU A 310 -23.91 -14.53 -10.88
C LEU A 310 -24.70 -15.24 -11.99
N ASP A 311 -24.13 -15.40 -13.18
CA ASP A 311 -24.70 -16.13 -14.31
C ASP A 311 -25.20 -17.52 -13.91
N ASP A 312 -24.33 -18.43 -13.46
CA ASP A 312 -24.70 -19.80 -13.03
C ASP A 312 -25.86 -19.81 -12.02
N ALA A 313 -25.89 -18.84 -11.09
CA ALA A 313 -26.90 -18.73 -10.04
C ALA A 313 -28.25 -18.19 -10.56
N ILE A 314 -28.21 -17.18 -11.45
CA ILE A 314 -29.41 -16.62 -12.09
C ILE A 314 -30.02 -17.67 -13.04
N GLU A 315 -29.20 -18.41 -13.80
CA GLU A 315 -29.68 -19.49 -14.67
C GLU A 315 -30.36 -20.61 -13.88
N ALA A 316 -29.78 -21.02 -12.75
CA ALA A 316 -30.32 -22.07 -11.89
C ALA A 316 -31.69 -21.70 -11.28
N GLU A 317 -31.85 -20.47 -10.78
CA GLU A 317 -33.12 -20.00 -10.20
C GLU A 317 -34.21 -19.75 -11.26
N LEU A 318 -33.83 -19.29 -12.47
CA LEU A 318 -34.78 -19.01 -13.55
C LEU A 318 -35.10 -20.23 -14.43
N GLY A 319 -34.23 -21.24 -14.46
CA GLY A 319 -34.34 -22.39 -15.36
C GLY A 319 -34.19 -22.02 -16.84
N LEU A 320 -33.34 -21.03 -17.16
CA LEU A 320 -33.07 -20.57 -18.53
C LEU A 320 -31.59 -20.29 -18.76
N ASP A 321 -31.16 -20.53 -20.00
CA ASP A 321 -29.84 -20.17 -20.57
C ASP A 321 -29.87 -18.68 -20.99
N ILE A 322 -28.94 -17.87 -20.48
CA ILE A 322 -28.86 -16.42 -20.68
C ILE A 322 -27.98 -16.15 -21.90
N GLN A 323 -28.57 -15.62 -22.98
CA GLN A 323 -27.82 -15.19 -24.16
C GLN A 323 -27.52 -13.68 -24.12
N THR A 324 -28.43 -12.88 -23.56
CA THR A 324 -28.21 -11.45 -23.30
C THR A 324 -28.80 -11.04 -21.95
N ALA A 325 -28.07 -10.18 -21.23
CA ALA A 325 -28.50 -9.57 -19.99
C ALA A 325 -28.23 -8.06 -20.05
N ASN A 326 -29.24 -7.24 -19.75
CA ASN A 326 -29.18 -5.78 -19.78
C ASN A 326 -29.54 -5.21 -18.40
N LEU A 327 -28.80 -4.20 -17.92
CA LEU A 327 -29.05 -3.59 -16.60
C LEU A 327 -30.16 -2.52 -16.68
N ILE A 328 -31.31 -2.79 -16.07
CA ILE A 328 -32.39 -1.81 -15.92
C ILE A 328 -32.05 -0.86 -14.76
N GLU A 329 -32.08 -1.39 -13.54
CA GLU A 329 -31.87 -0.65 -12.29
C GLU A 329 -30.56 -1.10 -11.65
N ALA A 330 -29.68 -0.15 -11.34
CA ALA A 330 -28.32 -0.42 -10.86
C ALA A 330 -28.27 -0.70 -9.34
N PRO A 331 -27.28 -1.49 -8.88
CA PRO A 331 -26.99 -1.66 -7.45
C PRO A 331 -26.56 -0.33 -6.80
N ARG A 332 -26.62 -0.25 -5.47
CA ARG A 332 -26.25 0.96 -4.71
C ARG A 332 -24.75 0.99 -4.37
N ASN A 333 -24.28 -0.12 -3.82
CA ASN A 333 -23.00 -0.31 -3.13
C ASN A 333 -22.13 -1.29 -3.92
N GLY A 334 -22.11 -1.13 -5.26
CA GLY A 334 -21.34 -1.98 -6.16
C GLY A 334 -21.62 -1.65 -7.63
N LEU A 335 -21.27 -2.59 -8.51
CA LEU A 335 -21.41 -2.51 -9.95
C LEU A 335 -21.79 -3.88 -10.53
N ILE A 336 -22.60 -3.88 -11.60
CA ILE A 336 -22.78 -5.06 -12.44
C ILE A 336 -21.85 -4.95 -13.64
N ASN A 337 -21.11 -6.02 -13.92
CA ASN A 337 -20.41 -6.23 -15.17
C ASN A 337 -21.23 -7.17 -16.08
N LEU A 338 -21.31 -6.81 -17.36
CA LEU A 338 -22.01 -7.55 -18.40
C LEU A 338 -21.01 -7.77 -19.54
N ASN A 339 -20.43 -8.96 -19.61
CA ASN A 339 -19.46 -9.30 -20.65
C ASN A 339 -20.21 -9.59 -21.95
N GLY A 340 -20.19 -8.62 -22.88
CA GLY A 340 -20.99 -8.67 -24.10
C GLY A 340 -20.74 -9.92 -24.97
N ALA A 341 -21.83 -10.46 -25.50
CA ALA A 341 -21.94 -11.60 -26.42
C ALA A 341 -21.92 -13.03 -25.83
N GLU A 342 -21.69 -13.25 -24.53
CA GLU A 342 -21.74 -14.59 -23.91
C GLU A 342 -22.59 -14.66 -22.62
N GLY A 343 -23.55 -13.74 -22.44
CA GLY A 343 -24.53 -13.76 -21.34
C GLY A 343 -24.00 -13.46 -19.92
N ALA A 344 -22.70 -13.67 -19.68
CA ALA A 344 -22.07 -13.65 -18.38
C ALA A 344 -22.31 -12.37 -17.54
N VAL A 345 -22.91 -12.58 -16.37
CA VAL A 345 -23.25 -11.55 -15.37
C VAL A 345 -22.33 -11.71 -14.16
N SER A 346 -21.72 -10.62 -13.70
CA SER A 346 -21.01 -10.61 -12.42
C SER A 346 -21.26 -9.32 -11.64
N PHE A 347 -21.24 -9.41 -10.32
CA PHE A 347 -21.35 -8.28 -9.40
C PHE A 347 -19.99 -7.99 -8.77
N VAL A 348 -19.58 -6.73 -8.83
CA VAL A 348 -18.39 -6.18 -8.19
C VAL A 348 -18.88 -5.35 -7.01
N PRO A 349 -18.85 -5.88 -5.76
CA PRO A 349 -19.25 -5.10 -4.60
C PRO A 349 -18.27 -3.96 -4.33
N GLU A 350 -18.76 -2.94 -3.63
CA GLU A 350 -17.92 -1.88 -3.09
C GLU A 350 -17.15 -2.37 -1.85
N ILE A 351 -15.88 -1.98 -1.76
CA ILE A 351 -14.90 -2.45 -0.79
C ILE A 351 -14.38 -1.26 0.02
N ASP A 352 -14.68 -1.26 1.32
CA ASP A 352 -14.09 -0.36 2.33
C ASP A 352 -12.71 -0.88 2.78
N ASP A 353 -11.79 0.00 3.18
CA ASP A 353 -10.48 -0.37 3.75
C ASP A 353 -10.45 -0.11 5.26
N ILE A 354 -10.86 -1.14 6.01
CA ILE A 354 -11.38 -1.09 7.39
C ILE A 354 -10.72 -2.16 8.27
N ARG A 355 -10.44 -1.85 9.55
CA ARG A 355 -9.91 -2.85 10.49
C ARG A 355 -10.99 -3.87 10.83
N ALA A 356 -10.62 -5.15 10.88
CA ALA A 356 -11.53 -6.27 11.24
C ALA A 356 -12.15 -6.19 12.66
N GLN A 357 -11.75 -5.20 13.46
CA GLN A 357 -12.32 -4.90 14.78
C GLN A 357 -13.46 -3.85 14.72
N GLU A 358 -13.55 -3.11 13.61
CA GLU A 358 -14.55 -2.05 13.36
C GLU A 358 -15.72 -2.53 12.49
N VAL A 359 -15.56 -3.68 11.83
CA VAL A 359 -16.57 -4.30 10.95
C VAL A 359 -17.86 -4.60 11.72
N GLN A 360 -18.93 -3.86 11.40
CA GLN A 360 -20.23 -3.95 12.07
C GLN A 360 -21.12 -5.08 11.54
N SER A 361 -20.91 -5.49 10.28
CA SER A 361 -21.59 -6.60 9.62
C SER A 361 -20.59 -7.39 8.79
N THR A 362 -20.58 -8.71 8.92
CA THR A 362 -19.83 -9.63 8.06
C THR A 362 -20.56 -9.97 6.75
N THR A 363 -21.72 -9.34 6.54
CA THR A 363 -22.64 -9.62 5.43
C THR A 363 -22.96 -8.31 4.72
N VAL A 364 -22.73 -8.28 3.41
CA VAL A 364 -22.97 -7.13 2.51
C VAL A 364 -24.15 -7.46 1.61
N THR A 365 -25.14 -6.57 1.56
CA THR A 365 -26.38 -6.78 0.79
C THR A 365 -26.61 -5.68 -0.23
N ASP A 366 -27.01 -6.04 -1.45
CA ASP A 366 -27.43 -5.09 -2.49
C ASP A 366 -28.57 -5.66 -3.33
N SER A 367 -29.16 -4.83 -4.20
CA SER A 367 -30.28 -5.21 -5.07
C SER A 367 -30.25 -4.45 -6.39
N PHE A 368 -30.49 -5.14 -7.50
CA PHE A 368 -30.47 -4.57 -8.85
C PHE A 368 -31.50 -5.27 -9.75
N THR A 369 -31.83 -4.69 -10.91
CA THR A 369 -32.79 -5.28 -11.86
C THR A 369 -32.14 -5.52 -13.21
N LEU A 370 -32.25 -6.75 -13.71
CA LEU A 370 -31.86 -7.13 -15.07
C LEU A 370 -33.09 -7.33 -15.98
N GLN A 371 -32.89 -7.13 -17.28
CA GLN A 371 -33.65 -7.82 -18.32
C GLN A 371 -32.76 -8.94 -18.85
N VAL A 372 -33.18 -10.20 -18.74
CA VAL A 372 -32.48 -11.35 -19.33
C VAL A 372 -33.30 -11.90 -20.49
N ALA A 373 -32.62 -12.43 -21.52
CA ALA A 373 -33.26 -13.12 -22.63
C ALA A 373 -32.49 -14.38 -23.05
N SER A 374 -33.24 -15.43 -23.39
CA SER A 374 -32.70 -16.73 -23.80
C SER A 374 -32.63 -16.91 -25.31
N ALA A 375 -31.88 -17.92 -25.77
CA ALA A 375 -31.80 -18.33 -27.17
C ALA A 375 -33.17 -18.63 -27.83
N GLN A 376 -34.20 -18.87 -27.02
CA GLN A 376 -35.56 -19.24 -27.44
C GLN A 376 -36.49 -18.02 -27.59
N GLY A 377 -36.00 -16.81 -27.29
CA GLY A 377 -36.77 -15.57 -27.37
C GLY A 377 -37.67 -15.29 -26.17
N GLU A 378 -37.53 -16.05 -25.08
CA GLU A 378 -38.14 -15.70 -23.80
C GLU A 378 -37.32 -14.60 -23.13
N ALA A 379 -37.97 -13.51 -22.72
CA ALA A 379 -37.35 -12.42 -21.98
C ALA A 379 -38.09 -12.20 -20.65
N ARG A 380 -37.33 -11.98 -19.57
CA ARG A 380 -37.86 -11.76 -18.21
C ARG A 380 -37.26 -10.49 -17.60
N ARG A 381 -38.04 -9.81 -16.74
CA ARG A 381 -37.50 -8.82 -15.78
C ARG A 381 -37.13 -9.58 -14.52
N VAL A 382 -35.91 -9.41 -14.05
CA VAL A 382 -35.36 -10.14 -12.89
C VAL A 382 -34.90 -9.14 -11.85
N ASP A 383 -35.63 -9.05 -10.75
CA ASP A 383 -35.23 -8.23 -9.60
C ASP A 383 -34.34 -9.12 -8.69
N VAL A 384 -33.03 -8.87 -8.72
CA VAL A 384 -32.03 -9.69 -8.01
C VAL A 384 -31.67 -9.03 -6.67
N SER A 385 -31.75 -9.80 -5.59
CA SER A 385 -31.13 -9.44 -4.30
C SER A 385 -29.88 -10.30 -4.08
N VAL A 386 -28.77 -9.69 -3.67
CA VAL A 386 -27.53 -10.40 -3.34
C VAL A 386 -27.19 -10.25 -1.86
N GLU A 387 -26.78 -11.34 -1.23
CA GLU A 387 -26.25 -11.40 0.14
C GLU A 387 -24.85 -12.04 0.10
N LEU A 388 -23.82 -11.23 0.33
CA LEU A 388 -22.43 -11.64 0.26
C LEU A 388 -21.82 -11.74 1.66
N ASN A 389 -21.33 -12.92 2.03
CA ASN A 389 -20.81 -13.20 3.36
C ASN A 389 -19.27 -13.27 3.35
N MET A 390 -18.62 -12.48 4.21
CA MET A 390 -17.16 -12.41 4.33
C MET A 390 -16.56 -13.73 4.85
N ASP A 391 -15.43 -14.15 4.29
CA ASP A 391 -14.73 -15.34 4.77
C ASP A 391 -14.06 -15.05 6.13
N ALA A 392 -14.08 -16.04 7.03
CA ALA A 392 -13.38 -15.93 8.31
C ALA A 392 -11.86 -15.74 8.15
N CYS A 393 -11.28 -16.17 7.03
CA CYS A 393 -9.88 -15.92 6.69
C CYS A 393 -9.61 -14.42 6.43
N ASP A 394 -10.51 -13.73 5.72
CA ASP A 394 -10.39 -12.29 5.47
C ASP A 394 -10.44 -11.51 6.79
N LEU A 395 -11.41 -11.85 7.67
CA LEU A 395 -11.60 -11.23 8.99
C LEU A 395 -10.43 -11.48 9.97
N GLU A 396 -9.66 -12.55 9.81
CA GLU A 396 -8.56 -12.93 10.71
C GLU A 396 -7.16 -12.67 10.13
N ALA A 397 -7.04 -12.45 8.82
CA ALA A 397 -5.75 -12.40 8.14
C ALA A 397 -5.66 -11.53 6.87
N GLY A 398 -6.66 -10.70 6.53
CA GLY A 398 -6.49 -9.63 5.53
C GLY A 398 -5.39 -8.64 5.90
N ASP A 399 -4.71 -8.06 4.90
CA ASP A 399 -3.61 -7.09 5.07
C ASP A 399 -4.03 -5.67 4.67
N ALA A 400 -3.47 -4.68 5.36
CA ALA A 400 -3.75 -3.27 5.04
C ALA A 400 -3.17 -2.92 3.66
N LEU A 401 -3.89 -2.10 2.89
CA LEU A 401 -3.48 -1.65 1.55
C LEU A 401 -3.29 -2.80 0.52
N ASP A 402 -3.95 -3.94 0.74
CA ASP A 402 -3.91 -5.08 -0.18
C ASP A 402 -4.80 -4.85 -1.42
N LEU A 403 -4.17 -4.52 -2.55
CA LEU A 403 -4.85 -4.32 -3.84
C LEU A 403 -5.54 -5.58 -4.40
N ASN A 404 -5.21 -6.78 -3.90
CA ASN A 404 -5.89 -8.04 -4.20
C ASN A 404 -6.85 -8.48 -3.07
N GLY A 405 -6.88 -7.75 -1.95
CA GLY A 405 -7.71 -8.01 -0.80
C GLY A 405 -9.17 -7.57 -0.98
N VAL A 406 -10.00 -7.95 -0.02
CA VAL A 406 -11.40 -7.51 0.13
C VAL A 406 -11.57 -6.42 1.21
N GLY A 407 -10.50 -5.64 1.45
CA GLY A 407 -10.53 -4.40 2.23
C GLY A 407 -10.65 -4.52 3.76
N VAL A 408 -11.18 -5.63 4.28
CA VAL A 408 -11.07 -5.92 5.72
C VAL A 408 -9.65 -6.39 6.04
N PHE A 409 -9.01 -5.81 7.07
CA PHE A 409 -7.64 -6.15 7.44
C PHE A 409 -7.36 -6.25 8.95
N ARG A 410 -6.22 -6.85 9.28
CA ARG A 410 -5.57 -6.83 10.60
C ARG A 410 -4.10 -6.47 10.46
N LEU A 411 -3.60 -5.57 11.31
CA LEU A 411 -2.16 -5.34 11.45
C LEU A 411 -1.46 -6.60 11.97
N PRO A 412 -0.14 -6.79 11.73
CA PRO A 412 0.56 -8.00 12.17
C PRO A 412 0.42 -8.31 13.68
N ASN A 413 0.38 -7.27 14.53
CA ASN A 413 0.20 -7.40 15.97
C ASN A 413 -1.24 -7.77 16.41
N GLU A 414 -2.22 -7.75 15.50
CA GLU A 414 -3.64 -8.03 15.77
C GLU A 414 -4.10 -9.43 15.28
N LEU A 415 -3.20 -10.17 14.63
CA LEU A 415 -3.47 -11.49 14.03
C LEU A 415 -3.72 -12.56 15.09
N ASN A 416 -4.96 -13.08 15.13
CA ASN A 416 -5.31 -14.20 15.99
C ASN A 416 -4.89 -15.53 15.36
N ILE A 417 -3.63 -15.91 15.57
CA ILE A 417 -2.99 -17.10 14.98
C ILE A 417 -3.87 -18.35 15.10
N ARG A 418 -4.54 -18.57 16.25
CA ARG A 418 -5.23 -19.85 16.53
C ARG A 418 -6.50 -20.04 15.70
N SER A 419 -7.38 -19.04 15.65
CA SER A 419 -8.61 -19.11 14.84
C SER A 419 -8.31 -18.83 13.37
N GLY A 420 -7.45 -17.85 13.09
CA GLY A 420 -7.03 -17.51 11.74
C GLY A 420 -6.44 -18.68 10.96
N MET A 421 -5.53 -19.47 11.57
CA MET A 421 -5.00 -20.67 10.89
C MET A 421 -6.11 -21.64 10.49
N ALA A 422 -7.02 -21.98 11.40
CA ALA A 422 -8.12 -22.91 11.11
C ALA A 422 -9.06 -22.38 10.03
N ALA A 423 -9.33 -21.07 10.01
CA ALA A 423 -10.12 -20.38 9.00
C ALA A 423 -9.42 -20.39 7.63
N CYS A 424 -8.19 -19.87 7.54
CA CYS A 424 -7.48 -19.75 6.27
C CYS A 424 -7.05 -21.10 5.67
N GLU A 425 -6.72 -22.11 6.48
CA GLU A 425 -6.58 -23.46 5.96
C GLU A 425 -7.90 -24.00 5.37
N ALA A 426 -9.05 -23.66 5.95
CA ALA A 426 -10.35 -24.06 5.40
C ALA A 426 -10.65 -23.30 4.09
N ALA A 427 -10.41 -21.99 4.04
CA ALA A 427 -10.58 -21.16 2.85
C ALA A 427 -9.70 -21.65 1.68
N VAL A 428 -8.42 -21.95 1.92
CA VAL A 428 -7.50 -22.53 0.91
C VAL A 428 -7.90 -23.96 0.51
N ARG A 429 -8.39 -24.80 1.43
CA ARG A 429 -8.90 -26.14 1.08
C ARG A 429 -10.17 -26.09 0.22
N GLN A 430 -11.02 -25.08 0.39
CA GLN A 430 -12.23 -24.88 -0.40
C GLN A 430 -11.95 -24.19 -1.73
N ASN A 431 -10.96 -23.28 -1.78
CA ASN A 431 -10.65 -22.43 -2.92
C ASN A 431 -9.13 -22.46 -3.22
N PRO A 432 -8.57 -23.60 -3.67
CA PRO A 432 -7.12 -23.78 -3.82
C PRO A 432 -6.46 -22.87 -4.86
N GLU A 433 -7.22 -22.35 -5.82
CA GLU A 433 -6.73 -21.40 -6.83
C GLU A 433 -6.83 -19.93 -6.37
N ASN A 434 -7.49 -19.63 -5.24
CA ASN A 434 -7.61 -18.26 -4.75
C ASN A 434 -6.31 -17.83 -4.07
N ALA A 435 -5.53 -17.01 -4.79
CA ALA A 435 -4.26 -16.47 -4.33
C ALA A 435 -4.39 -15.66 -3.02
N ARG A 436 -5.53 -15.00 -2.77
CA ARG A 436 -5.78 -14.19 -1.56
C ARG A 436 -5.68 -15.05 -0.31
N PHE A 437 -6.42 -16.16 -0.26
CA PHE A 437 -6.40 -17.05 0.90
C PHE A 437 -5.03 -17.72 1.09
N ARG A 438 -4.27 -17.99 0.02
CA ARG A 438 -2.88 -18.44 0.14
C ARG A 438 -1.99 -17.38 0.78
N TYR A 439 -2.06 -16.13 0.32
CA TYR A 439 -1.31 -15.02 0.90
C TYR A 439 -1.67 -14.80 2.39
N GLN A 440 -2.96 -14.78 2.72
CA GLN A 440 -3.46 -14.61 4.09
C GLN A 440 -3.05 -15.78 5.01
N LEU A 441 -3.15 -17.03 4.54
CA LEU A 441 -2.60 -18.20 5.23
C LEU A 441 -1.09 -18.07 5.46
N GLY A 442 -0.34 -17.55 4.47
CA GLY A 442 1.08 -17.26 4.59
C GLY A 442 1.39 -16.24 5.69
N ARG A 443 0.59 -15.16 5.84
CA ARG A 443 0.73 -14.17 6.94
C ARG A 443 0.56 -14.83 8.31
N LEU A 444 -0.42 -15.72 8.45
CA LEU A 444 -0.66 -16.49 9.67
C LEU A 444 0.44 -17.51 9.96
N GLN A 445 0.93 -18.20 8.93
CA GLN A 445 2.02 -19.17 9.05
C GLN A 445 3.34 -18.48 9.43
N GLN A 446 3.66 -17.34 8.81
CA GLN A 446 4.77 -16.47 9.21
C GLN A 446 4.61 -16.02 10.68
N SER A 447 3.39 -15.62 11.08
CA SER A 447 3.07 -15.24 12.46
C SER A 447 3.15 -16.41 13.45
N ASN A 448 2.84 -17.64 13.03
CA ASN A 448 3.05 -18.85 13.83
C ASN A 448 4.50 -19.36 13.77
N ARG A 449 5.33 -18.77 12.90
CA ARG A 449 6.74 -19.09 12.62
C ARG A 449 6.97 -20.38 11.82
N GLN A 450 5.95 -20.80 11.08
CA GLN A 450 6.00 -21.83 10.03
C GLN A 450 6.53 -21.24 8.72
N TYR A 451 7.83 -20.90 8.69
CA TYR A 451 8.39 -20.10 7.61
C TYR A 451 8.51 -20.84 6.26
N GLU A 452 8.60 -22.16 6.26
CA GLU A 452 8.60 -23.00 5.04
C GLU A 452 7.20 -23.05 4.42
N ASP A 453 6.16 -23.29 5.23
CA ASP A 453 4.77 -23.25 4.77
C ASP A 453 4.40 -21.84 4.26
N ALA A 454 4.81 -20.80 4.98
CA ALA A 454 4.59 -19.41 4.59
C ALA A 454 5.32 -19.07 3.28
N TYR A 455 6.57 -19.51 3.12
CA TYR A 455 7.33 -19.36 1.88
C TYR A 455 6.60 -20.01 0.70
N ALA A 456 6.14 -21.26 0.85
CA ALA A 456 5.42 -21.97 -0.20
C ALA A 456 4.09 -21.28 -0.56
N ASN A 457 3.33 -20.78 0.41
CA ASN A 457 2.09 -20.07 0.17
C ASN A 457 2.29 -18.67 -0.43
N PHE A 458 3.31 -17.91 0.00
CA PHE A 458 3.67 -16.64 -0.64
C PHE A 458 4.19 -16.85 -2.06
N GLN A 459 4.97 -17.90 -2.32
CA GLN A 459 5.40 -18.26 -3.67
C GLN A 459 4.20 -18.58 -4.57
N ALA A 460 3.31 -19.49 -4.15
CA ALA A 460 2.12 -19.84 -4.93
C ALA A 460 1.19 -18.64 -5.18
N ALA A 461 1.00 -17.76 -4.19
CA ALA A 461 0.20 -16.55 -4.36
C ALA A 461 0.87 -15.53 -5.30
N ALA A 462 2.19 -15.34 -5.20
CA ALA A 462 2.94 -14.43 -6.08
C ALA A 462 3.01 -14.93 -7.53
N GLU A 463 3.13 -16.24 -7.75
CA GLU A 463 3.06 -16.89 -9.06
C GLU A 463 1.66 -16.80 -9.67
N ALA A 464 0.60 -16.81 -8.83
CA ALA A 464 -0.77 -16.50 -9.21
C ALA A 464 -1.10 -14.98 -9.28
N GLY A 465 -0.08 -14.11 -9.30
CA GLY A 465 -0.23 -12.67 -9.55
C GLY A 465 -0.50 -11.79 -8.34
N HIS A 466 -0.51 -12.33 -7.11
CA HIS A 466 -0.82 -11.55 -5.91
C HIS A 466 0.32 -10.57 -5.54
N ILE A 467 0.02 -9.28 -5.59
CA ILE A 467 0.97 -8.16 -5.46
C ILE A 467 1.67 -8.19 -4.09
N ARG A 468 0.89 -8.17 -3.00
CA ARG A 468 1.40 -8.25 -1.61
C ARG A 468 2.26 -9.50 -1.33
N ALA A 469 1.99 -10.62 -2.00
CA ALA A 469 2.73 -11.86 -1.82
C ALA A 469 4.15 -11.78 -2.38
N LYS A 470 4.37 -11.02 -3.47
CA LYS A 470 5.72 -10.76 -4.02
C LYS A 470 6.62 -10.06 -3.00
N TYR A 471 6.07 -9.06 -2.30
CA TYR A 471 6.74 -8.38 -1.18
C TYR A 471 7.06 -9.35 -0.03
N ALA A 472 6.09 -10.14 0.43
CA ALA A 472 6.28 -11.06 1.55
C ALA A 472 7.33 -12.15 1.24
N LEU A 473 7.29 -12.70 0.02
CA LEU A 473 8.29 -13.63 -0.50
C LEU A 473 9.68 -13.00 -0.57
N ALA A 474 9.80 -11.75 -1.04
CA ALA A 474 11.06 -11.03 -1.06
C ALA A 474 11.65 -10.78 0.34
N VAL A 475 10.81 -10.54 1.35
CA VAL A 475 11.25 -10.42 2.75
C VAL A 475 11.84 -11.74 3.25
N LEU A 476 11.23 -12.88 2.96
CA LEU A 476 11.78 -14.20 3.32
C LEU A 476 13.09 -14.52 2.59
N LEU A 477 13.19 -14.16 1.31
CA LEU A 477 14.36 -14.43 0.48
C LEU A 477 15.61 -13.58 0.81
N ASP A 478 15.45 -12.40 1.42
CA ASP A 478 16.58 -11.52 1.81
C ASP A 478 16.86 -11.48 3.33
N THR A 479 15.86 -11.71 4.19
CA THR A 479 16.02 -11.43 5.63
C THR A 479 17.19 -12.24 6.25
N PRO A 480 18.14 -11.58 6.93
CA PRO A 480 19.23 -12.27 7.64
C PRO A 480 18.78 -12.84 8.99
N ARG A 481 17.55 -12.56 9.44
CA ARG A 481 17.00 -13.01 10.73
C ARG A 481 16.56 -14.48 10.74
N LEU A 482 16.61 -15.17 9.60
CA LEU A 482 16.14 -16.55 9.42
C LEU A 482 17.31 -17.55 9.57
N ASP A 483 17.21 -18.49 10.51
CA ASP A 483 18.21 -19.55 10.73
C ASP A 483 18.10 -20.63 9.64
N ARG A 484 18.69 -20.34 8.47
CA ARG A 484 18.75 -21.23 7.30
C ARG A 484 19.63 -22.46 7.48
N ALA A 485 20.12 -22.73 8.70
CA ALA A 485 20.68 -24.04 9.05
C ALA A 485 19.62 -25.00 9.64
N VAL A 486 18.39 -24.51 9.86
CA VAL A 486 17.24 -25.27 10.38
C VAL A 486 16.01 -25.12 9.47
N ILE A 487 15.87 -23.97 8.78
CA ILE A 487 14.72 -23.60 7.94
C ILE A 487 15.11 -23.64 6.46
N ASP A 488 14.47 -24.49 5.65
CA ASP A 488 14.77 -24.66 4.21
C ASP A 488 14.08 -23.57 3.34
N VAL A 489 14.53 -22.33 3.53
CA VAL A 489 14.14 -21.17 2.72
C VAL A 489 15.41 -20.51 2.18
N PRO A 490 15.61 -20.40 0.85
CA PRO A 490 16.85 -19.92 0.28
C PRO A 490 17.15 -18.44 0.62
N LEU A 491 18.42 -18.07 0.52
CA LEU A 491 18.85 -16.67 0.49
C LEU A 491 19.08 -16.27 -0.97
N ASP A 492 18.11 -15.57 -1.58
CA ASP A 492 18.22 -15.04 -2.93
C ASP A 492 17.82 -13.56 -2.99
N ARG A 493 18.83 -12.70 -2.81
CA ARG A 493 18.70 -11.25 -2.92
C ARG A 493 18.34 -10.79 -4.33
N ASN A 494 18.72 -11.53 -5.37
CA ASN A 494 18.43 -11.15 -6.75
C ASN A 494 16.95 -11.40 -7.07
N ARG A 495 16.40 -12.56 -6.68
CA ARG A 495 14.96 -12.83 -6.81
C ARG A 495 14.14 -11.93 -5.88
N ALA A 496 14.56 -11.72 -4.64
CA ALA A 496 13.94 -10.74 -3.74
C ALA A 496 13.88 -9.34 -4.36
N ARG A 497 14.98 -8.87 -4.96
CA ARG A 497 15.03 -7.56 -5.60
C ARG A 497 14.12 -7.48 -6.84
N ALA A 498 14.10 -8.51 -7.67
CA ALA A 498 13.20 -8.58 -8.83
C ALA A 498 11.72 -8.51 -8.40
N LEU A 499 11.32 -9.29 -7.39
CA LEU A 499 9.97 -9.27 -6.83
C LEU A 499 9.57 -7.89 -6.26
N LEU A 500 10.52 -7.14 -5.68
CA LEU A 500 10.28 -5.78 -5.21
C LEU A 500 10.12 -4.79 -6.37
N ASP A 501 10.99 -4.81 -7.39
CA ASP A 501 10.83 -3.93 -8.55
C ASP A 501 9.57 -4.30 -9.39
N GLU A 502 9.14 -5.58 -9.42
CA GLU A 502 7.82 -6.02 -9.94
C GLU A 502 6.67 -5.38 -9.15
N ALA A 503 6.62 -5.59 -7.83
CA ALA A 503 5.54 -5.10 -6.98
C ALA A 503 5.48 -3.56 -6.93
N ILE A 504 6.60 -2.85 -7.07
CA ILE A 504 6.65 -1.38 -7.15
C ILE A 504 6.04 -0.84 -8.45
N ALA A 505 6.10 -1.60 -9.55
CA ALA A 505 5.40 -1.25 -10.78
C ALA A 505 3.88 -1.41 -10.61
N GLU A 506 3.47 -2.45 -9.88
CA GLU A 506 2.09 -2.75 -9.44
C GLU A 506 1.62 -1.89 -8.25
N GLN A 507 2.40 -0.85 -7.89
CA GLN A 507 2.13 0.12 -6.82
C GLN A 507 2.10 -0.40 -5.37
N ASP A 508 2.73 -1.54 -5.04
CA ASP A 508 2.80 -2.03 -3.66
C ASP A 508 3.54 -1.06 -2.72
N PRO A 509 2.87 -0.48 -1.70
CA PRO A 509 3.51 0.49 -0.83
C PRO A 509 4.55 -0.12 0.10
N PHE A 510 4.47 -1.42 0.43
CA PHE A 510 5.45 -2.07 1.30
C PHE A 510 6.74 -2.42 0.55
N ALA A 511 6.67 -2.80 -0.72
CA ALA A 511 7.84 -2.97 -1.58
C ALA A 511 8.56 -1.63 -1.79
N MET A 512 7.80 -0.55 -2.03
CA MET A 512 8.33 0.81 -2.03
C MET A 512 9.02 1.16 -0.70
N HIS A 513 8.42 0.80 0.44
CA HIS A 513 9.04 0.97 1.76
C HIS A 513 10.36 0.20 1.88
N LYS A 514 10.33 -1.12 1.69
CA LYS A 514 11.48 -2.03 1.87
C LYS A 514 12.64 -1.59 0.99
N LEU A 515 12.41 -1.36 -0.30
CA LEU A 515 13.45 -0.91 -1.20
C LEU A 515 13.89 0.53 -0.90
N GLY A 516 12.95 1.45 -0.63
CA GLY A 516 13.25 2.86 -0.35
C GLY A 516 14.15 3.04 0.87
N LYS A 517 13.80 2.37 1.98
CA LYS A 517 14.54 2.28 3.24
C LYS A 517 15.93 1.67 3.06
N GLU A 518 16.04 0.63 2.25
CA GLU A 518 17.33 0.01 1.91
C GLU A 518 18.22 0.95 1.10
N MET A 519 17.67 1.58 0.05
CA MET A 519 18.40 2.53 -0.79
C MET A 519 18.82 3.79 -0.04
N MET A 520 18.01 4.33 0.88
CA MET A 520 18.39 5.46 1.73
C MET A 520 19.54 5.13 2.69
N ARG A 521 19.56 3.92 3.27
CA ARG A 521 20.55 3.50 4.27
C ARG A 521 21.84 2.98 3.65
N ASN A 522 21.75 2.27 2.52
CA ASN A 522 22.85 1.50 1.92
C ASN A 522 23.26 2.00 0.51
N GLY A 523 22.52 2.92 -0.10
CA GLY A 523 22.82 3.41 -1.45
C GLY A 523 24.17 4.11 -1.52
N GLU A 524 25.05 3.65 -2.41
CA GLU A 524 26.42 4.15 -2.55
C GLU A 524 26.41 5.60 -3.07
N THR A 525 25.57 5.87 -4.08
CA THR A 525 25.43 7.20 -4.68
C THR A 525 24.31 8.02 -4.05
N GLU A 526 24.44 9.35 -4.18
CA GLU A 526 23.41 10.33 -3.83
C GLU A 526 22.10 10.05 -4.58
N ALA A 527 22.19 9.78 -5.89
CA ALA A 527 21.03 9.44 -6.74
C ALA A 527 20.28 8.18 -6.28
N GLU A 528 20.97 7.18 -5.74
CA GLU A 528 20.33 5.99 -5.16
C GLU A 528 19.62 6.30 -3.85
N ARG A 529 20.29 6.96 -2.89
CA ARG A 529 19.66 7.38 -1.63
C ARG A 529 18.43 8.25 -1.89
N LYS A 530 18.52 9.13 -2.89
CA LYS A 530 17.46 10.03 -3.30
C LYS A 530 16.32 9.33 -4.06
N ARG A 531 16.59 8.30 -4.88
CA ARG A 531 15.55 7.36 -5.38
C ARG A 531 14.90 6.61 -4.23
N GLY A 532 15.65 6.25 -3.20
CA GLY A 532 15.14 5.62 -1.99
C GLY A 532 14.12 6.50 -1.25
N PHE A 533 14.44 7.79 -1.10
CA PHE A 533 13.54 8.79 -0.54
C PHE A 533 12.26 8.97 -1.38
N GLU A 534 12.36 9.05 -2.72
CA GLU A 534 11.17 9.12 -3.59
C GLU A 534 10.26 7.89 -3.49
N LEU A 535 10.81 6.70 -3.20
CA LEU A 535 10.01 5.50 -2.92
C LEU A 535 9.33 5.57 -1.54
N LEU A 536 9.99 6.12 -0.51
CA LEU A 536 9.36 6.31 0.80
C LEU A 536 8.24 7.37 0.76
N GLU A 537 8.40 8.47 0.02
CA GLU A 537 7.31 9.43 -0.18
C GLU A 537 6.10 8.74 -0.83
N ARG A 538 6.29 8.07 -1.99
CA ARG A 538 5.22 7.31 -2.67
C ARG A 538 4.50 6.31 -1.77
N SER A 539 5.27 5.63 -0.93
CA SER A 539 4.73 4.72 0.07
C SER A 539 3.85 5.42 1.13
N VAL A 540 4.25 6.60 1.62
CA VAL A 540 3.43 7.40 2.56
C VAL A 540 2.11 7.87 1.95
N GLU A 541 2.14 8.30 0.70
CA GLU A 541 0.96 8.83 -0.01
C GLU A 541 -0.15 7.77 -0.17
N LEU A 542 0.24 6.50 -0.24
CA LEU A 542 -0.63 5.33 -0.22
C LEU A 542 -1.03 4.91 1.20
N GLY A 543 -0.73 5.71 2.23
CA GLY A 543 -1.13 5.48 3.62
C GLY A 543 -0.15 4.65 4.48
N HIS A 544 1.03 4.28 3.97
CA HIS A 544 1.91 3.30 4.63
C HIS A 544 2.62 3.83 5.89
N THR A 545 2.16 3.38 7.06
CA THR A 545 2.60 3.87 8.38
C THR A 545 4.10 3.66 8.61
N TYR A 546 4.70 2.54 8.20
CA TYR A 546 6.13 2.34 8.42
C TYR A 546 6.99 3.33 7.62
N SER A 547 6.51 3.83 6.48
CA SER A 547 7.20 4.88 5.71
C SER A 547 7.03 6.26 6.35
N MET A 548 5.88 6.52 6.97
CA MET A 548 5.68 7.71 7.82
C MET A 548 6.63 7.67 9.02
N ASN A 549 6.83 6.50 9.62
CA ASN A 549 7.77 6.31 10.72
C ASN A 549 9.24 6.54 10.33
N GLU A 550 9.69 6.03 9.18
CA GLU A 550 11.06 6.26 8.68
C GLU A 550 11.29 7.73 8.28
N LEU A 551 10.39 8.33 7.49
CA LEU A 551 10.51 9.74 7.08
C LEU A 551 10.34 10.70 8.26
N GLY A 552 9.48 10.37 9.22
CA GLY A 552 9.35 11.10 10.48
C GLY A 552 10.67 11.20 11.22
N PHE A 553 11.39 10.07 11.35
CA PHE A 553 12.71 10.05 11.99
C PHE A 553 13.82 10.71 11.18
N TYR A 554 13.80 10.57 9.85
CA TYR A 554 14.71 11.28 8.94
C TYR A 554 14.70 12.78 9.24
N PHE A 555 13.53 13.43 9.13
CA PHE A 555 13.39 14.87 9.38
C PHE A 555 13.60 15.30 10.85
N LEU A 556 13.63 14.38 11.82
CA LEU A 556 13.90 14.67 13.25
C LEU A 556 15.39 14.55 13.64
N THR A 557 16.28 14.23 12.70
CA THR A 557 17.72 14.02 12.97
C THR A 557 18.47 15.36 13.08
N LYS A 558 18.59 15.88 14.32
CA LYS A 558 19.11 17.24 14.65
C LYS A 558 20.43 17.67 14.00
N ASP A 559 21.35 16.74 13.73
CA ASP A 559 22.68 17.02 13.18
C ASP A 559 22.78 16.72 11.66
N SER A 560 21.66 16.74 10.93
CA SER A 560 21.60 16.43 9.49
C SER A 560 21.15 17.63 8.64
N ASP A 561 21.58 17.65 7.38
CA ASP A 561 21.22 18.67 6.37
C ASP A 561 19.72 18.67 5.99
N HIS A 562 18.97 17.67 6.48
CA HIS A 562 17.54 17.47 6.29
C HIS A 562 16.75 17.57 7.61
N TYR A 563 17.29 18.22 8.65
CA TYR A 563 16.56 18.45 9.91
C TYR A 563 15.41 19.46 9.74
N ILE A 564 14.17 18.96 9.75
CA ILE A 564 12.93 19.74 9.62
C ILE A 564 11.91 19.16 10.63
N PRO A 565 12.01 19.49 11.93
CA PRO A 565 11.31 18.76 12.99
C PRO A 565 9.78 18.81 12.87
N GLU A 566 9.22 19.92 12.38
CA GLU A 566 7.78 20.05 12.10
C GLU A 566 7.30 19.04 11.05
N ARG A 567 8.01 18.95 9.91
CA ARG A 567 7.75 17.96 8.86
C ARG A 567 7.84 16.53 9.40
N GLY A 568 8.87 16.24 10.21
CA GLY A 568 9.02 14.94 10.86
C GLY A 568 7.88 14.61 11.84
N MET A 569 7.43 15.59 12.61
CA MET A 569 6.30 15.44 13.54
C MET A 569 4.97 15.21 12.84
N ARG A 570 4.73 15.83 11.68
CA ARG A 570 3.53 15.59 10.86
C ARG A 570 3.47 14.12 10.42
N TYR A 571 4.55 13.55 9.88
CA TYR A 571 4.60 12.11 9.53
C TYR A 571 4.31 11.21 10.74
N LEU A 572 4.97 11.44 11.89
CA LEU A 572 4.75 10.60 13.08
C LEU A 572 3.32 10.70 13.64
N ARG A 573 2.67 11.87 13.53
CA ARG A 573 1.25 12.04 13.87
C ARG A 573 0.34 11.34 12.86
N ALA A 574 0.62 11.40 11.57
CA ALA A 574 -0.13 10.68 10.53
C ALA A 574 -0.07 9.15 10.69
N SER A 575 1.05 8.64 11.25
CA SER A 575 1.19 7.25 11.69
C SER A 575 0.38 6.95 12.94
N GLN A 576 0.41 7.84 13.95
CA GLN A 576 -0.35 7.68 15.20
C GLN A 576 -1.88 7.72 14.98
N LEU A 577 -2.37 8.59 14.09
CA LEU A 577 -3.79 8.69 13.74
C LEU A 577 -4.32 7.42 13.06
N ARG A 578 -3.43 6.63 12.44
CA ARG A 578 -3.71 5.31 11.89
C ARG A 578 -3.47 4.18 12.91
N GLU A 579 -3.41 4.52 14.21
CA GLU A 579 -3.14 3.66 15.37
C GLU A 579 -1.94 2.69 15.19
N ASP A 580 -0.86 3.18 14.60
CA ASP A 580 0.36 2.40 14.38
C ASP A 580 1.24 2.35 15.65
N ILE A 581 1.60 1.13 16.08
CA ILE A 581 2.36 0.88 17.31
C ILE A 581 3.78 1.47 17.28
N TYR A 582 4.38 1.65 16.10
CA TYR A 582 5.65 2.35 15.96
C TYR A 582 5.44 3.86 16.02
N GLY A 583 4.36 4.40 15.45
CA GLY A 583 3.94 5.80 15.59
C GLY A 583 3.89 6.23 17.06
N TYR A 584 3.23 5.44 17.92
CA TYR A 584 3.24 5.66 19.36
C TYR A 584 4.65 5.57 19.99
N ASN A 585 5.44 4.54 19.67
CA ASN A 585 6.82 4.39 20.16
C ASN A 585 7.73 5.56 19.74
N ASN A 586 7.54 6.10 18.54
CA ASN A 586 8.38 7.12 17.94
C ASN A 586 8.02 8.51 18.51
N LEU A 587 6.72 8.79 18.69
CA LEU A 587 6.27 9.97 19.43
C LEU A 587 6.63 9.92 20.92
N ALA A 588 6.70 8.74 21.53
CA ALA A 588 7.23 8.57 22.87
C ALA A 588 8.73 8.94 22.94
N PHE A 589 9.52 8.56 21.94
CA PHE A 589 10.93 8.95 21.82
C PHE A 589 11.09 10.46 21.60
N VAL A 590 10.25 11.09 20.78
CA VAL A 590 10.19 12.55 20.62
C VAL A 590 9.94 13.22 21.97
N ALA A 591 8.87 12.83 22.68
CA ALA A 591 8.50 13.40 23.96
C ALA A 591 9.61 13.24 25.01
N LEU A 592 10.29 12.08 25.04
CA LEU A 592 11.38 11.81 25.97
C LEU A 592 12.64 12.68 25.74
N ASN A 593 12.82 13.25 24.53
CA ASN A 593 14.05 13.94 24.14
C ASN A 593 13.84 15.41 23.69
N GLY A 594 12.60 15.92 23.68
CA GLY A 594 12.29 17.28 23.23
C GLY A 594 12.68 17.51 21.77
N LEU A 595 12.14 16.69 20.86
CA LEU A 595 12.42 16.79 19.42
C LEU A 595 11.34 17.57 18.66
N ASP A 596 10.16 17.78 19.25
CA ASP A 596 9.03 18.58 18.75
C ASP A 596 9.07 20.05 19.19
N GLY A 597 10.24 20.55 19.57
CA GLY A 597 10.44 21.90 20.13
C GLY A 597 10.02 22.06 21.59
N ASN A 598 9.27 21.12 22.16
CA ASN A 598 8.87 21.14 23.57
C ASN A 598 9.99 20.67 24.51
N PRO A 599 9.97 21.07 25.80
CA PRO A 599 10.81 20.44 26.83
C PRO A 599 10.53 18.93 26.95
N PRO A 600 11.53 18.11 27.29
CA PRO A 600 11.34 16.67 27.49
C PRO A 600 10.25 16.33 28.52
N ASP A 601 9.25 15.55 28.10
CA ASP A 601 8.14 15.05 28.93
C ASP A 601 8.22 13.52 29.05
N ALA A 602 8.75 13.08 30.18
CA ALA A 602 8.88 11.66 30.49
C ALA A 602 7.53 10.98 30.80
N GLN A 603 6.50 11.70 31.26
CA GLN A 603 5.20 11.10 31.58
C GLN A 603 4.37 10.86 30.32
N LYS A 604 4.35 11.83 29.39
CA LYS A 604 3.82 11.65 28.02
C LYS A 604 4.56 10.53 27.29
N ALA A 605 5.88 10.45 27.42
CA ALA A 605 6.66 9.34 26.87
C ALA A 605 6.29 7.98 27.51
N ARG A 606 6.07 7.93 28.84
CA ARG A 606 5.66 6.69 29.55
C ARG A 606 4.31 6.18 29.08
N GLN A 607 3.36 7.09 28.82
CA GLN A 607 2.03 6.78 28.28
C GLN A 607 2.12 6.26 26.84
N LEU A 608 2.81 6.98 25.95
CA LEU A 608 2.94 6.61 24.54
C LEU A 608 3.73 5.30 24.35
N TYR A 609 4.80 5.06 25.13
CA TYR A 609 5.45 3.75 25.14
C TYR A 609 4.59 2.65 25.74
N GLN A 610 3.70 2.94 26.71
CA GLN A 610 2.79 1.93 27.25
C GLN A 610 1.78 1.48 26.18
N ILE A 611 1.18 2.40 25.43
CA ILE A 611 0.28 2.07 24.31
C ILE A 611 1.00 1.18 23.28
N ALA A 612 2.23 1.55 22.89
CA ALA A 612 3.04 0.72 22.00
C ALA A 612 3.36 -0.66 22.60
N ALA A 613 3.68 -0.72 23.89
CA ALA A 613 4.00 -1.96 24.60
C ALA A 613 2.78 -2.90 24.73
N ASP A 614 1.59 -2.37 25.02
CA ASP A 614 0.34 -3.15 25.09
C ASP A 614 -0.07 -3.62 23.69
N GLY A 615 0.09 -2.77 22.67
CA GLY A 615 -0.05 -3.13 21.26
C GLY A 615 1.01 -4.09 20.71
N GLY A 616 1.94 -4.58 21.53
CA GLY A 616 2.89 -5.64 21.15
C GLY A 616 4.28 -5.20 20.67
N HIS A 617 4.57 -3.89 20.58
CA HIS A 617 5.84 -3.38 20.06
C HIS A 617 7.06 -3.96 20.82
N PRO A 618 8.10 -4.52 20.16
CA PRO A 618 9.15 -5.27 20.86
C PRO A 618 10.05 -4.45 21.78
N VAL A 619 10.37 -3.21 21.40
CA VAL A 619 11.40 -2.37 22.08
C VAL A 619 10.78 -1.37 23.07
N ALA A 620 9.46 -1.18 23.05
CA ALA A 620 8.78 -0.22 23.93
C ALA A 620 8.93 -0.56 25.43
N PRO A 621 8.83 -1.84 25.86
CA PRO A 621 9.12 -2.22 27.25
C PRO A 621 10.54 -1.83 27.69
N ALA A 622 11.58 -2.14 26.89
CA ALA A 622 12.96 -1.74 27.18
C ALA A 622 13.17 -0.21 27.17
N ASN A 623 12.37 0.57 26.42
CA ASN A 623 12.39 2.03 26.51
C ASN A 623 11.89 2.53 27.87
N ILE A 624 10.76 1.99 28.33
CA ILE A 624 10.19 2.28 29.66
C ILE A 624 11.19 1.90 30.76
N ALA A 625 11.74 0.70 30.72
CA ALA A 625 12.73 0.22 31.70
C ALA A 625 13.93 1.16 31.80
N ARG A 626 14.44 1.68 30.67
CA ARG A 626 15.53 2.68 30.67
C ARG A 626 15.11 4.01 31.30
N MET A 627 13.87 4.45 31.16
CA MET A 627 13.36 5.67 31.80
C MET A 627 13.28 5.53 33.32
N ILE A 628 12.76 4.41 33.82
CA ILE A 628 12.71 4.08 35.26
C ILE A 628 14.13 4.07 35.85
N LEU A 629 15.05 3.35 35.23
CA LEU A 629 16.43 3.19 35.71
C LEU A 629 17.27 4.49 35.63
N ARG A 630 16.86 5.44 34.79
CA ARG A 630 17.41 6.80 34.75
C ARG A 630 16.79 7.74 35.80
N GLY A 631 15.72 7.34 36.48
CA GLY A 631 14.96 8.19 37.42
C GLY A 631 14.08 9.22 36.72
N GLN A 632 13.77 9.04 35.42
CA GLN A 632 12.97 10.00 34.65
C GLN A 632 11.46 9.94 35.02
N LEU A 633 11.06 8.96 35.84
CA LEU A 633 9.67 8.72 36.25
C LEU A 633 9.47 8.80 37.78
N GLY A 634 10.48 9.26 38.52
CA GLY A 634 10.51 9.25 39.98
C GLY A 634 11.57 8.30 40.53
N GLU A 635 11.22 7.54 41.57
CA GLU A 635 12.12 6.54 42.16
C GLU A 635 12.38 5.36 41.21
N LYS A 636 13.50 4.67 41.41
CA LYS A 636 13.97 3.60 40.50
C LYS A 636 13.43 2.24 40.93
N ASP A 637 12.37 1.77 40.28
CA ASP A 637 11.94 0.38 40.42
C ASP A 637 12.75 -0.55 39.49
N PHE A 638 13.72 -1.26 40.08
CA PHE A 638 14.52 -2.27 39.37
C PHE A 638 13.76 -3.58 39.08
N THR A 639 12.65 -3.83 39.76
CA THR A 639 11.78 -5.01 39.57
C THR A 639 10.82 -4.79 38.41
N GLU A 640 10.17 -3.62 38.33
CA GLU A 640 9.38 -3.20 37.16
C GLU A 640 10.30 -3.17 35.92
N ALA A 641 11.46 -2.53 36.02
CA ALA A 641 12.42 -2.45 34.92
C ALA A 641 12.94 -3.83 34.45
N LEU A 642 13.10 -4.81 35.35
CA LEU A 642 13.43 -6.18 34.94
C LEU A 642 12.27 -6.85 34.20
N SER A 643 11.05 -6.74 34.73
CA SER A 643 9.84 -7.33 34.09
C SER A 643 9.63 -6.78 32.67
N LEU A 644 9.87 -5.48 32.48
CA LEU A 644 9.81 -4.83 31.18
C LEU A 644 10.96 -5.26 30.24
N TYR A 645 12.19 -5.44 30.76
CA TYR A 645 13.28 -6.00 29.96
C TYR A 645 13.06 -7.46 29.56
N ASP A 646 12.43 -8.26 30.43
CA ASP A 646 12.05 -9.64 30.14
C ASP A 646 10.97 -9.69 29.05
N MET A 647 9.94 -8.83 29.12
CA MET A 647 8.94 -8.68 28.05
C MET A 647 9.57 -8.25 26.70
N SER A 648 10.55 -7.34 26.71
CA SER A 648 11.29 -6.99 25.49
C SER A 648 12.13 -8.16 24.98
N LEU A 649 12.79 -8.91 25.86
CA LEU A 649 13.58 -10.10 25.49
C LEU A 649 12.70 -11.18 24.85
N GLU A 650 11.56 -11.51 25.46
CA GLU A 650 10.60 -12.49 24.95
C GLU A 650 10.06 -12.12 23.57
N ARG A 651 9.89 -10.81 23.31
CA ARG A 651 9.53 -10.27 21.99
C ARG A 651 10.69 -10.24 21.00
N GLY A 652 11.94 -10.49 21.41
CA GLY A 652 13.11 -10.56 20.53
C GLY A 652 14.04 -9.33 20.53
N ASP A 653 13.86 -8.38 21.46
CA ASP A 653 14.85 -7.32 21.67
C ASP A 653 16.02 -7.82 22.53
N GLY A 654 17.20 -7.96 21.91
CA GLY A 654 18.44 -8.31 22.61
C GLY A 654 18.87 -7.31 23.68
N TRP A 655 18.46 -6.03 23.58
CA TRP A 655 18.74 -5.06 24.65
C TRP A 655 17.90 -5.31 25.91
N GLY A 656 16.73 -5.92 25.81
CA GLY A 656 15.99 -6.45 26.95
C GLY A 656 16.87 -7.39 27.79
N GLY A 657 17.25 -8.54 27.23
CA GLY A 657 18.05 -9.53 27.97
C GLY A 657 19.43 -9.03 28.41
N THR A 658 20.09 -8.21 27.58
CA THR A 658 21.39 -7.61 27.92
C THR A 658 21.28 -6.66 29.11
N ASN A 659 20.31 -5.74 29.13
CA ASN A 659 20.17 -4.78 30.22
C ASN A 659 19.59 -5.43 31.48
N GLY A 660 18.67 -6.39 31.34
CA GLY A 660 18.14 -7.22 32.43
C GLY A 660 19.27 -7.99 33.15
N ALA A 661 20.18 -8.60 32.40
CA ALA A 661 21.38 -9.22 32.97
C ALA A 661 22.26 -8.22 33.72
N VAL A 662 22.50 -7.03 33.16
CA VAL A 662 23.34 -5.98 33.81
C VAL A 662 22.74 -5.48 35.12
N ILE A 663 21.43 -5.24 35.23
CA ILE A 663 20.84 -4.76 36.49
C ILE A 663 20.87 -5.82 37.61
N ILE A 664 20.78 -7.10 37.25
CA ILE A 664 20.93 -8.24 38.17
C ILE A 664 22.40 -8.37 38.63
N LEU A 665 23.37 -8.37 37.72
CA LEU A 665 24.80 -8.51 38.06
C LEU A 665 25.33 -7.36 38.92
N ASN A 666 24.76 -6.15 38.75
CA ASN A 666 25.01 -5.01 39.61
C ASN A 666 24.30 -5.09 40.99
N GLY A 667 23.59 -6.17 41.29
CA GLY A 667 22.96 -6.43 42.60
C GLY A 667 21.68 -5.64 42.89
N ASN A 668 21.07 -4.96 41.89
CA ASN A 668 19.95 -4.05 42.14
C ASN A 668 18.57 -4.74 42.24
N VAL A 669 18.46 -6.01 41.85
CA VAL A 669 17.19 -6.76 41.84
C VAL A 669 17.21 -7.79 42.99
N PRO A 670 16.45 -7.58 44.08
CA PRO A 670 16.40 -8.52 45.20
C PRO A 670 15.94 -9.93 44.75
N GLY A 671 16.62 -10.96 45.26
CA GLY A 671 16.26 -12.36 44.99
C GLY A 671 16.67 -12.90 43.61
N ARG A 672 17.38 -12.11 42.79
CA ARG A 672 17.99 -12.57 41.52
C ARG A 672 19.51 -12.68 41.67
N GLY A 673 20.12 -13.64 40.98
CA GLY A 673 21.56 -13.91 41.03
C GLY A 673 22.23 -14.05 39.66
N PRO A 674 23.54 -14.35 39.61
CA PRO A 674 24.28 -14.49 38.36
C PRO A 674 23.68 -15.47 37.34
N ALA A 675 23.01 -16.53 37.79
CA ALA A 675 22.31 -17.47 36.91
C ALA A 675 21.09 -16.84 36.19
N ASP A 676 20.32 -15.99 36.87
CA ASP A 676 19.22 -15.23 36.25
C ASP A 676 19.72 -14.28 35.16
N ALA A 677 20.91 -13.69 35.37
CA ALA A 677 21.56 -12.83 34.39
C ALA A 677 22.13 -13.63 33.22
N ALA A 678 22.79 -14.77 33.49
CA ALA A 678 23.34 -15.66 32.49
C ALA A 678 22.26 -16.16 31.51
N LEU A 679 21.09 -16.57 32.00
CA LEU A 679 19.98 -17.00 31.15
C LEU A 679 19.53 -15.91 30.17
N ARG A 680 19.37 -14.67 30.67
CA ARG A 680 18.93 -13.50 29.87
C ARG A 680 19.98 -13.08 28.84
N ALA A 681 21.25 -13.05 29.24
CA ALA A 681 22.36 -12.76 28.34
C ALA A 681 22.50 -13.84 27.26
N ALA A 682 22.41 -15.13 27.62
CA ALA A 682 22.50 -16.23 26.66
C ALA A 682 21.35 -16.23 25.64
N LYS A 683 20.11 -15.93 26.05
CA LYS A 683 19.01 -15.66 25.10
C LYS A 683 19.34 -14.48 24.19
N ALA A 684 19.88 -13.38 24.71
CA ALA A 684 20.19 -12.17 23.94
C ALA A 684 21.32 -12.35 22.90
N VAL A 685 22.25 -13.29 23.09
CA VAL A 685 23.35 -13.59 22.14
C VAL A 685 22.84 -14.06 20.77
N HIS A 686 21.66 -14.67 20.68
CA HIS A 686 21.09 -15.18 19.42
C HIS A 686 20.25 -14.15 18.66
N LEU A 687 20.05 -12.95 19.22
CA LEU A 687 19.14 -11.93 18.68
C LEU A 687 19.88 -10.94 17.78
N ALA A 688 19.19 -10.47 16.73
CA ALA A 688 19.78 -9.79 15.57
C ALA A 688 20.48 -8.43 15.83
N ASN A 689 20.49 -7.92 17.06
CA ASN A 689 21.26 -6.72 17.41
C ASN A 689 22.69 -7.12 17.82
N GLU A 690 23.62 -7.13 16.86
CA GLU A 690 25.02 -7.56 17.06
C GLU A 690 25.69 -6.90 18.28
N LYS A 691 25.41 -5.61 18.53
CA LYS A 691 25.97 -4.88 19.69
C LYS A 691 25.40 -5.36 21.02
N ALA A 692 24.09 -5.67 21.09
CA ALA A 692 23.49 -6.29 22.25
C ALA A 692 24.06 -7.70 22.46
N ALA A 693 24.10 -8.53 21.41
CA ALA A 693 24.63 -9.88 21.45
C ALA A 693 26.11 -9.94 21.89
N ALA A 694 26.96 -9.04 21.39
CA ALA A 694 28.35 -8.91 21.81
C ALA A 694 28.46 -8.44 23.27
N THR A 695 27.66 -7.45 23.69
CA THR A 695 27.62 -7.00 25.09
C THR A 695 27.15 -8.12 26.02
N ALA A 696 26.16 -8.93 25.61
CA ALA A 696 25.68 -10.09 26.35
C ALA A 696 26.75 -11.18 26.45
N ARG A 697 27.50 -11.45 25.36
CA ARG A 697 28.65 -12.36 25.35
C ARG A 697 29.71 -11.94 26.37
N GLU A 698 30.15 -10.67 26.35
CA GLU A 698 31.09 -10.13 27.34
C GLU A 698 30.62 -10.35 28.79
N ARG A 699 29.30 -10.25 29.06
CA ARG A 699 28.78 -10.51 30.42
C ARG A 699 28.88 -12.01 30.75
N LEU A 700 28.47 -12.90 29.85
CA LEU A 700 28.58 -14.36 30.05
C LEU A 700 30.03 -14.81 30.31
N ASP A 701 30.97 -14.29 29.53
CA ASP A 701 32.40 -14.64 29.62
C ASP A 701 33.03 -14.20 30.96
N SER A 702 32.34 -13.34 31.74
CA SER A 702 32.75 -12.88 33.07
C SER A 702 32.14 -13.67 34.24
N LEU A 703 31.24 -14.62 33.98
CA LEU A 703 30.54 -15.39 35.02
C LEU A 703 31.27 -16.67 35.39
N ASP A 704 31.08 -17.11 36.63
CA ASP A 704 31.61 -18.40 37.07
C ASP A 704 30.79 -19.58 36.51
N ARG A 705 31.37 -20.77 36.67
CA ARG A 705 30.78 -22.02 36.20
C ARG A 705 29.43 -22.35 36.86
N ASP A 706 29.24 -22.05 38.13
CA ASP A 706 28.00 -22.40 38.85
C ASP A 706 26.82 -21.55 38.32
N ALA A 707 27.07 -20.27 38.03
CA ALA A 707 26.11 -19.40 37.37
C ALA A 707 25.69 -19.93 35.99
N LEU A 708 26.66 -20.35 35.16
CA LEU A 708 26.41 -20.87 33.81
C LEU A 708 25.71 -22.25 33.84
N ASP A 709 26.17 -23.17 34.70
CA ASP A 709 25.61 -24.52 34.84
C ASP A 709 24.18 -24.47 35.44
N ARG A 710 23.87 -23.53 36.35
CA ARG A 710 22.49 -23.26 36.80
C ARG A 710 21.61 -22.68 35.69
N ALA A 711 22.12 -21.70 34.94
CA ALA A 711 21.36 -21.08 33.86
C ALA A 711 21.00 -22.08 32.75
N LEU A 712 21.88 -23.06 32.49
CA LEU A 712 21.58 -24.20 31.61
C LEU A 712 20.39 -25.02 32.15
N GLN A 713 20.38 -25.36 33.43
CA GLN A 713 19.27 -26.07 34.07
C GLN A 713 17.96 -25.26 34.01
N MET A 714 18.03 -23.94 34.16
CA MET A 714 16.88 -23.04 34.00
C MET A 714 16.36 -23.02 32.56
N ALA A 715 17.23 -22.87 31.55
CA ALA A 715 16.85 -22.90 30.14
C ALA A 715 16.19 -24.22 29.72
N LEU A 716 16.69 -25.36 30.25
CA LEU A 716 16.09 -26.67 30.02
C LEU A 716 14.69 -26.78 30.65
N ASN A 717 14.47 -26.17 31.82
CA ASN A 717 13.14 -26.12 32.44
C ASN A 717 12.16 -25.23 31.65
N GLU A 718 12.61 -24.11 31.09
CA GLU A 718 11.79 -23.29 30.16
C GLU A 718 11.45 -24.07 28.87
N LEU A 719 12.34 -24.96 28.43
CA LEU A 719 12.07 -25.90 27.34
C LEU A 719 11.06 -27.01 27.72
N GLY A 720 10.66 -27.13 28.98
CA GLY A 720 9.70 -28.12 29.49
C GLY A 720 10.33 -29.37 30.11
N GLN A 721 11.66 -29.40 30.27
CA GLN A 721 12.35 -30.47 30.99
C GLN A 721 12.12 -30.33 32.50
N SER A 722 12.38 -31.39 33.27
CA SER A 722 12.20 -31.41 34.73
C SER A 722 13.55 -31.62 35.44
N ILE A 723 14.36 -30.57 35.50
CA ILE A 723 15.73 -30.58 36.03
C ILE A 723 15.83 -29.72 37.30
N THR A 724 16.52 -30.24 38.32
CA THR A 724 16.84 -29.47 39.54
C THR A 724 17.88 -28.39 39.22
N VAL A 725 17.65 -27.14 39.65
CA VAL A 725 18.59 -26.02 39.45
C VAL A 725 19.61 -25.97 40.60
N ASP A 726 20.53 -26.92 40.62
CA ASP A 726 21.53 -27.12 41.68
C ASP A 726 22.98 -26.75 41.28
N GLY A 727 23.23 -26.42 40.01
CA GLY A 727 24.56 -26.15 39.45
C GLY A 727 25.35 -27.41 39.06
N GLN A 728 24.79 -28.61 39.24
CA GLN A 728 25.46 -29.88 39.02
C GLN A 728 25.03 -30.51 37.69
N VAL A 729 25.76 -30.18 36.61
CA VAL A 729 25.54 -30.81 35.29
C VAL A 729 26.04 -32.26 35.31
N GLY A 730 25.12 -33.16 35.65
CA GLY A 730 25.29 -34.60 35.54
C GLY A 730 24.48 -35.23 34.38
N PRO A 731 24.43 -36.57 34.29
CA PRO A 731 23.78 -37.31 33.20
C PRO A 731 22.26 -37.09 33.04
N ALA A 732 21.59 -36.37 33.94
CA ALA A 732 20.20 -35.95 33.75
C ALA A 732 20.13 -34.69 32.88
N THR A 733 20.85 -33.63 33.27
CA THR A 733 20.96 -32.37 32.53
C THR A 733 21.51 -32.56 31.11
N VAL A 734 22.52 -33.43 30.96
CA VAL A 734 23.09 -33.82 29.66
C VAL A 734 22.02 -34.43 28.73
N ARG A 735 21.29 -35.45 29.19
CA ARG A 735 20.25 -36.11 28.38
C ARG A 735 19.05 -35.22 28.10
N ALA A 736 18.74 -34.26 28.98
CA ALA A 736 17.71 -33.25 28.74
C ALA A 736 18.11 -32.27 27.62
N LEU A 737 19.39 -31.87 27.55
CA LEU A 737 19.92 -31.07 26.44
C LEU A 737 19.93 -31.86 25.12
N GLU A 738 20.32 -33.13 25.15
CA GLU A 738 20.27 -34.04 23.99
C GLU A 738 18.84 -34.28 23.50
N THR A 739 17.89 -34.44 24.42
CA THR A 739 16.47 -34.64 24.11
C THR A 739 15.89 -33.39 23.48
N ALA A 740 16.08 -32.21 24.07
CA ALA A 740 15.60 -30.95 23.51
C ALA A 740 16.29 -30.60 22.17
N SER A 741 17.56 -30.94 22.00
CA SER A 741 18.28 -30.82 20.72
C SER A 741 17.64 -31.65 19.61
N ALA A 742 17.24 -32.89 19.91
CA ALA A 742 16.54 -33.77 18.97
C ALA A 742 15.07 -33.37 18.73
N GLU A 743 14.37 -32.91 19.78
CA GLU A 743 12.96 -32.50 19.75
C GLU A 743 12.72 -31.28 18.85
N TYR A 744 13.63 -30.29 18.89
CA TYR A 744 13.54 -29.04 18.11
C TYR A 744 14.51 -28.97 16.92
N GLY A 745 15.10 -30.10 16.52
CA GLY A 745 15.91 -30.20 15.29
C GLY A 745 17.21 -29.38 15.27
N VAL A 746 17.72 -28.91 16.42
CA VAL A 746 18.95 -28.09 16.49
C VAL A 746 20.15 -28.97 16.84
N PRO A 747 21.06 -29.32 15.91
CA PRO A 747 22.12 -30.28 16.17
C PRO A 747 23.11 -29.81 17.25
N LEU A 748 23.56 -30.73 18.10
CA LEU A 748 24.69 -30.48 19.00
C LEU A 748 25.98 -30.34 18.18
N ALA A 749 26.54 -29.14 18.12
CA ALA A 749 27.80 -28.86 17.42
C ALA A 749 29.05 -29.42 18.13
N PHE A 750 28.87 -30.08 19.29
CA PHE A 750 29.92 -30.54 20.20
C PHE A 750 29.37 -31.63 21.13
N GLY A 751 30.25 -32.39 21.81
CA GLY A 751 29.83 -33.37 22.82
C GLY A 751 29.28 -32.73 24.09
N SER A 752 28.26 -33.32 24.71
CA SER A 752 27.49 -32.73 25.81
C SER A 752 28.25 -32.50 27.13
N ASP A 753 29.48 -33.03 27.27
CA ASP A 753 30.39 -32.81 28.40
C ASP A 753 31.27 -31.53 28.29
N THR A 754 31.08 -30.69 27.27
CA THR A 754 31.90 -29.48 27.03
C THR A 754 31.65 -28.32 28.02
N ASP A 755 32.44 -27.25 27.82
CA ASP A 755 32.34 -25.93 28.44
C ASP A 755 30.88 -25.50 28.82
N PRO A 756 30.62 -25.18 30.10
CA PRO A 756 29.36 -24.62 30.58
C PRO A 756 28.73 -23.55 29.68
N LEU A 757 29.55 -22.63 29.16
CA LEU A 757 29.07 -21.54 28.32
C LEU A 757 28.53 -22.04 26.97
N GLN A 758 29.23 -22.97 26.31
CA GLN A 758 28.74 -23.58 25.07
C GLN A 758 27.41 -24.31 25.29
N ARG A 759 27.27 -25.05 26.38
CA ARG A 759 26.03 -25.78 26.71
C ARG A 759 24.85 -24.84 26.94
N LEU A 760 25.05 -23.74 27.68
CA LEU A 760 24.05 -22.69 27.89
C LEU A 760 23.66 -22.00 26.57
N ILE A 761 24.62 -21.72 25.69
CA ILE A 761 24.38 -21.14 24.36
C ILE A 761 23.58 -22.10 23.46
N GLN A 762 23.87 -23.39 23.48
CA GLN A 762 23.09 -24.40 22.76
C GLN A 762 21.65 -24.51 23.29
N ALA A 763 21.48 -24.57 24.62
CA ALA A 763 20.14 -24.60 25.24
C ALA A 763 19.31 -23.36 24.89
N THR A 764 19.93 -22.19 24.83
CA THR A 764 19.25 -20.94 24.43
C THR A 764 19.03 -20.80 22.92
N ARG A 765 19.82 -21.47 22.07
CA ARG A 765 19.47 -21.64 20.64
C ARG A 765 18.24 -22.53 20.48
N ILE A 766 18.18 -23.64 21.23
CA ILE A 766 17.01 -24.53 21.25
C ILE A 766 15.77 -23.80 21.78
N TYR A 767 15.90 -22.92 22.78
CA TYR A 767 14.83 -22.02 23.23
C TYR A 767 14.28 -21.16 22.09
N TRP A 768 15.13 -20.57 21.25
CA TRP A 768 14.71 -19.75 20.11
C TRP A 768 14.17 -20.57 18.93
N ALA A 769 14.60 -21.83 18.76
CA ALA A 769 13.96 -22.75 17.80
C ALA A 769 12.54 -23.15 18.24
N LYS A 770 12.33 -23.36 19.56
CA LYS A 770 11.00 -23.61 20.15
C LYS A 770 10.09 -22.38 20.14
N ASN A 771 10.67 -21.19 20.36
CA ASN A 771 9.93 -19.94 20.51
C ASN A 771 10.46 -18.84 19.56
N PRO A 772 10.39 -18.99 18.21
CA PRO A 772 11.01 -18.02 17.32
C PRO A 772 10.42 -16.60 17.46
N VAL A 773 11.24 -15.60 17.13
CA VAL A 773 10.83 -14.19 17.15
C VAL A 773 9.86 -13.89 16.01
N ARG A 774 8.80 -13.13 16.32
CA ARG A 774 7.88 -12.51 15.34
C ARG A 774 8.59 -11.40 14.56
N PHE A 775 9.43 -11.76 13.58
CA PHE A 775 10.23 -10.74 12.85
C PHE A 775 9.39 -9.84 11.93
N ASP A 776 8.13 -10.18 11.70
CA ASP A 776 7.10 -9.32 11.11
C ASP A 776 6.76 -8.09 11.97
N LEU A 777 7.20 -8.09 13.24
CA LEU A 777 7.14 -6.96 14.17
C LEU A 777 8.50 -6.24 14.33
N PHE A 778 9.40 -6.25 13.32
CA PHE A 778 10.78 -5.69 13.40
C PHE A 778 11.40 -5.14 12.11
#